data_AF-A0A835XUR6-F1
#
_entry.id   AF-A0A835XUR6-F1
#
_cell.length_a   1.000
_cell.length_b   1.000
_cell.length_c   1.000
_cell.angle_alpha   90.00
_cell.angle_beta   90.00
_cell.angle_gamma   90.00
#
_symmetry.space_group_name_H-M   'P 1'
#
loop_
_entity.id
_entity.type
_entity.pdbx_description
1 polymer ?
#
loop_
_entity_poly.entity_id
_entity_poly.type
_entity_poly.pdbx_seq_one_letter_code
_entity_poly.pdbx_strand_id
1 'polypeptide(L)'
;MVRRLATVATCNLNQWAMDFEGNLGRIKDSIRQARAQGASYRVGPELEVPGYGCEDHFLELDTVAHSWEVLADLLSDPEDLTGGMLVDVGMPVIHRGVMYNCRVFLLNRRVLLIRPKLNLANDGNYRETRYFATWKHRGVVETHRLPEGVIAAMGAAGPLDGEVPFGDAVLKLKDAVLAAETCEELFTPAAPHIGLALAGVEIISNGSGSHHQLRKLNQRLDLIRGATAKAGGVYLYANQRGCDGGRLYFDGCACVAVNGALVAQGGQFGLADVEVVTATVDLDEVVSYRCAISSLREQASATTCPHLVSVDWALCAPPPATTPATTPATATATATAPPPPRALYPTQPIEPRILRPEEEIAYGPACWLWDYLRRCGASGFLIPLSGGADSSSVAAIVGAMCQLVVKAAAEGDPRVTADVRRVAGYGPEELPQSAQELAGRLLSCVYMGTANSSRETRERAKVLAEQVGAYHLSLTIDGVVEAVVSLFAAAVSGGRRPQFRAHGGGTAENLALQNIQARLRMNIQARLRMVLAFLLAQLLPWVRGVPNKSGAGWLLVLGSANVDECLRGYLTKYDCSSADINPIGSISKADLRSFLQWAATHLGYPVLAQVEAAPPTAELEPLVEGQQPQLDEVDMGMTYAELSLYGRLRKVARAGPVAMYNACAAMWAGRLAPAAIATKVKDFFRFYAINRHKSTVLTPSYHMESYSPDDNRFDHRQFLYNIRWPWQFRRIDQLAERDTAAAAAAAAAAAAEPSGTAAADGSTAEKAADLAKAWQRKGSLQKFLNGSKCDDEFRKLHLELKELYQEAANARTLLLDTAPPGAYDTRPAPAATRTRTPPLVTPEEEQAIKDTGGYGSVAASKQSYDRLVQLFQTIYRPRGPNARQKPEEYVIDLLYTYNKQQNKSINDKLEHLAQRICGRWRQLKDRETVLKRVATLLAMWAVRIDGLNQIDAFRAAVRGALAPLQEATGKLMLPLTPEDTAQELKGED
;
A
#
# COMPACT_ATOMS: atom_id res chain seq x y z
N MET A 1 -10.93 26.52 -35.64
CA MET A 1 -10.15 26.86 -34.44
C MET A 1 -8.92 25.97 -34.42
N VAL A 2 -7.74 26.52 -34.16
CA VAL A 2 -6.56 25.70 -33.85
C VAL A 2 -6.72 25.22 -32.41
N ARG A 3 -6.69 23.91 -32.19
CA ARG A 3 -6.89 23.28 -30.87
C ARG A 3 -5.72 23.62 -29.95
N ARG A 4 -5.97 23.95 -28.68
CA ARG A 4 -4.93 24.27 -27.68
C ARG A 4 -4.24 23.01 -27.17
N LEU A 5 -3.28 22.51 -27.95
CA LEU A 5 -2.48 21.33 -27.61
C LEU A 5 -1.13 21.73 -27.02
N ALA A 6 -0.77 21.14 -25.89
CA ALA A 6 0.53 21.30 -25.25
C ALA A 6 1.15 19.94 -24.96
N THR A 7 2.45 19.77 -25.25
CA THR A 7 3.20 18.62 -24.75
C THR A 7 3.85 19.01 -23.44
N VAL A 8 3.51 18.29 -22.38
CA VAL A 8 4.00 18.54 -21.02
C VAL A 8 4.86 17.38 -20.55
N ALA A 9 5.88 17.68 -19.73
CA ALA A 9 6.84 16.72 -19.21
C ALA A 9 6.86 16.73 -17.68
N THR A 10 6.91 15.55 -17.11
CA THR A 10 7.24 15.32 -15.70
C THR A 10 8.40 14.32 -15.62
N CYS A 11 9.09 14.24 -14.48
CA CYS A 11 10.26 13.37 -14.36
C CYS A 11 10.42 12.70 -13.00
N ASN A 12 11.09 11.56 -13.04
CA ASN A 12 11.69 10.89 -11.91
C ASN A 12 13.19 11.17 -11.91
N LEU A 13 13.72 11.79 -10.86
CA LEU A 13 15.15 12.07 -10.72
C LEU A 13 15.75 11.35 -9.51
N ASN A 14 16.91 10.75 -9.69
CA ASN A 14 17.69 10.15 -8.61
C ASN A 14 18.65 11.16 -7.99
N GLN A 15 18.10 12.20 -7.35
CA GLN A 15 18.90 13.21 -6.66
C GLN A 15 19.58 12.63 -5.42
N TRP A 16 20.71 13.22 -5.05
CA TRP A 16 21.47 12.89 -3.86
C TRP A 16 21.61 14.15 -3.00
N ALA A 17 21.25 14.06 -1.72
CA ALA A 17 21.36 15.16 -0.78
C ALA A 17 22.77 15.77 -0.82
N MET A 18 22.84 17.09 -1.02
CA MET A 18 24.07 17.90 -1.10
C MET A 18 24.97 17.64 -2.33
N ASP A 19 24.61 16.75 -3.25
CA ASP A 19 25.32 16.51 -4.52
C ASP A 19 24.91 17.54 -5.58
N PHE A 20 25.22 18.83 -5.35
CA PHE A 20 24.77 19.93 -6.23
C PHE A 20 25.19 19.74 -7.68
N GLU A 21 26.42 19.29 -7.94
CA GLU A 21 26.93 19.02 -9.28
C GLU A 21 26.14 17.90 -9.98
N GLY A 22 25.99 16.74 -9.33
CA GLY A 22 25.23 15.62 -9.89
C GLY A 22 23.75 15.95 -10.05
N ASN A 23 23.16 16.66 -9.09
CA ASN A 23 21.77 17.09 -9.13
C ASN A 23 21.51 18.07 -10.28
N LEU A 24 22.40 19.05 -10.48
CA LEU A 24 22.36 19.96 -11.62
C LEU A 24 22.46 19.19 -12.94
N GLY A 25 23.41 18.25 -13.05
CA GLY A 25 23.54 17.41 -14.24
C GLY A 25 22.26 16.64 -14.57
N ARG A 26 21.61 16.03 -13.57
CA ARG A 26 20.32 15.33 -13.73
C ARG A 26 19.18 16.26 -14.13
N ILE A 27 19.14 17.49 -13.57
CA ILE A 27 18.16 18.51 -13.95
C ILE A 27 18.35 18.90 -15.41
N LYS A 28 19.57 19.28 -15.83
CA LYS A 28 19.90 19.64 -17.21
C LYS A 28 19.54 18.51 -18.18
N ASP A 29 19.89 17.27 -17.86
CA ASP A 29 19.56 16.10 -18.69
C ASP A 29 18.05 15.88 -18.83
N SER A 30 17.28 16.06 -17.76
CA SER A 30 15.82 15.93 -17.82
C SER A 30 15.17 17.02 -18.69
N ILE A 31 15.72 18.23 -18.68
CA ILE A 31 15.27 19.34 -19.53
C ILE A 31 15.59 19.04 -21.00
N ARG A 32 16.80 18.54 -21.29
CA ARG A 32 17.17 18.10 -22.65
C ARG A 32 16.26 17.00 -23.18
N GLN A 33 15.98 15.98 -22.37
CA GLN A 33 15.08 14.89 -22.74
C GLN A 33 13.64 15.38 -22.97
N ALA A 34 13.13 16.26 -22.10
CA ALA A 34 11.81 16.87 -22.27
C ALA A 34 11.72 17.68 -23.58
N ARG A 35 12.73 18.49 -23.88
CA ARG A 35 12.82 19.27 -25.12
C ARG A 35 12.91 18.37 -26.35
N ALA A 36 13.71 17.31 -26.30
CA ALA A 36 13.83 16.33 -27.38
C ALA A 36 12.50 15.60 -27.68
N GLN A 37 11.64 15.45 -26.66
CA GLN A 37 10.28 14.90 -26.78
C GLN A 37 9.23 15.98 -27.13
N GLY A 38 9.65 17.22 -27.40
CA GLY A 38 8.79 18.32 -27.84
C GLY A 38 7.97 18.98 -26.74
N ALA A 39 8.35 18.82 -25.46
CA ALA A 39 7.65 19.44 -24.35
C ALA A 39 7.86 20.96 -24.30
N SER A 40 6.80 21.69 -23.96
CA SER A 40 6.81 23.14 -23.70
C SER A 40 6.77 23.48 -22.21
N TYR A 41 6.52 22.50 -21.34
CA TYR A 41 6.60 22.63 -19.89
C TYR A 41 7.22 21.39 -19.24
N ARG A 42 8.18 21.58 -18.32
CA ARG A 42 8.82 20.52 -17.53
C ARG A 42 8.66 20.76 -16.03
N VAL A 43 8.22 19.73 -15.31
CA VAL A 43 8.11 19.70 -13.83
C VAL A 43 9.16 18.79 -13.23
N GLY A 44 9.95 19.31 -12.28
CA GLY A 44 10.89 18.53 -11.47
C GLY A 44 10.37 18.12 -10.09
N PRO A 45 11.04 17.19 -9.39
CA PRO A 45 10.69 16.81 -8.02
C PRO A 45 10.83 17.95 -7.00
N GLU A 46 10.29 17.73 -5.80
CA GLU A 46 10.43 18.64 -4.66
C GLU A 46 11.89 18.77 -4.22
N LEU A 47 12.36 20.00 -3.98
CA LEU A 47 13.73 20.28 -3.53
C LEU A 47 14.81 19.57 -4.38
N GLU A 48 14.56 19.41 -5.69
CA GLU A 48 15.45 18.65 -6.57
C GLU A 48 16.87 19.24 -6.67
N VAL A 49 17.06 20.54 -6.42
CA VAL A 49 18.37 21.19 -6.51
C VAL A 49 19.34 20.65 -5.44
N PRO A 50 19.04 20.77 -4.14
CA PRO A 50 19.87 20.16 -3.10
C PRO A 50 19.61 18.66 -2.87
N GLY A 51 18.47 18.14 -3.32
CA GLY A 51 17.91 16.85 -2.89
C GLY A 51 16.96 17.04 -1.70
N TYR A 52 15.92 16.19 -1.59
CA TYR A 52 14.91 16.33 -0.54
C TYR A 52 15.46 16.03 0.86
N GLY A 53 16.23 14.95 1.01
CA GLY A 53 16.72 14.41 2.28
C GLY A 53 17.95 15.09 2.88
N CYS A 54 18.12 16.41 2.72
CA CYS A 54 19.25 17.14 3.34
C CYS A 54 19.14 17.28 4.86
N GLU A 55 17.95 17.09 5.43
CA GLU A 55 17.73 17.11 6.88
C GLU A 55 18.29 18.41 7.52
N ASP A 56 19.11 18.32 8.56
CA ASP A 56 19.66 19.48 9.27
C ASP A 56 20.61 20.32 8.40
N HIS A 57 21.09 19.84 7.25
CA HIS A 57 21.85 20.68 6.31
C HIS A 57 21.00 21.83 5.74
N PHE A 58 19.67 21.75 5.79
CA PHE A 58 18.84 22.93 5.50
C PHE A 58 19.07 24.07 6.50
N LEU A 59 19.61 23.84 7.69
CA LEU A 59 19.95 24.89 8.64
C LEU A 59 21.28 25.59 8.32
N GLU A 60 22.05 25.05 7.36
CA GLU A 60 23.32 25.60 6.90
C GLU A 60 23.07 26.54 5.72
N LEU A 61 23.61 27.76 5.78
CA LEU A 61 23.40 28.77 4.73
C LEU A 61 24.01 28.35 3.39
N ASP A 62 25.06 27.52 3.41
CA ASP A 62 25.72 26.98 2.23
C ASP A 62 24.74 26.20 1.34
N THR A 63 23.79 25.46 1.93
CA THR A 63 22.75 24.74 1.17
C THR A 63 21.91 25.70 0.31
N VAL A 64 21.59 26.89 0.84
CA VAL A 64 20.82 27.91 0.13
C VAL A 64 21.70 28.62 -0.90
N ALA A 65 22.94 28.96 -0.53
CA ALA A 65 23.89 29.62 -1.42
C ALA A 65 24.17 28.76 -2.66
N HIS A 66 24.54 27.50 -2.48
CA HIS A 66 24.79 26.55 -3.57
C HIS A 66 23.53 26.27 -4.39
N SER A 67 22.35 26.27 -3.78
CA SER A 67 21.10 26.15 -4.55
C SER A 67 20.89 27.34 -5.51
N TRP A 68 21.27 28.56 -5.10
CA TRP A 68 21.23 29.73 -5.97
C TRP A 68 22.32 29.72 -7.04
N GLU A 69 23.52 29.22 -6.72
CA GLU A 69 24.61 29.03 -7.69
C GLU A 69 24.18 28.04 -8.79
N VAL A 70 23.59 26.90 -8.41
CA VAL A 70 23.02 25.92 -9.35
C VAL A 70 21.94 26.54 -10.23
N LEU A 71 21.08 27.40 -9.66
CA LEU A 71 20.05 28.10 -10.44
C LEU A 71 20.67 29.08 -11.43
N ALA A 72 21.69 29.84 -11.03
CA ALA A 72 22.43 30.76 -11.91
C ALA A 72 23.10 29.99 -13.06
N ASP A 73 23.66 28.82 -12.77
CA ASP A 73 24.30 27.94 -13.75
C ASP A 73 23.28 27.36 -14.75
N LEU A 74 22.08 27.02 -14.28
CA LEU A 74 20.97 26.58 -15.14
C LEU A 74 20.45 27.71 -16.06
N LEU A 75 20.40 28.94 -15.56
CA LEU A 75 19.92 30.12 -16.31
C LEU A 75 20.94 30.60 -17.36
N SER A 76 22.23 30.51 -17.04
CA SER A 76 23.32 30.95 -17.92
C SER A 76 23.83 29.85 -18.87
N ASP A 77 23.22 28.66 -18.81
CA ASP A 77 23.65 27.50 -19.61
C ASP A 77 23.76 27.84 -21.11
N PRO A 78 24.88 27.47 -21.78
CA PRO A 78 25.09 27.78 -23.20
C PRO A 78 24.02 27.22 -24.14
N GLU A 79 23.35 26.12 -23.79
CA GLU A 79 22.29 25.50 -24.60
C GLU A 79 20.94 26.24 -24.47
N ASP A 80 20.87 27.28 -23.64
CA ASP A 80 19.63 27.99 -23.29
C ASP A 80 18.51 27.01 -22.88
N LEU A 81 18.79 26.25 -21.83
CA LEU A 81 17.95 25.16 -21.32
C LEU A 81 16.52 25.59 -20.95
N THR A 82 16.33 26.87 -20.62
CA THR A 82 15.02 27.47 -20.32
C THR A 82 14.41 28.25 -21.50
N GLY A 83 15.12 28.36 -22.62
CA GLY A 83 14.66 29.00 -23.84
C GLY A 83 13.49 28.27 -24.49
N GLY A 84 12.35 28.95 -24.62
CA GLY A 84 11.14 28.43 -25.26
C GLY A 84 10.45 27.28 -24.52
N MET A 85 10.82 27.00 -23.26
CA MET A 85 10.21 25.98 -22.43
C MET A 85 10.08 26.47 -20.99
N LEU A 86 8.87 26.38 -20.42
CA LEU A 86 8.65 26.65 -19.01
C LEU A 86 9.28 25.51 -18.18
N VAL A 87 10.06 25.86 -17.16
CA VAL A 87 10.74 24.90 -16.28
C VAL A 87 10.39 25.21 -14.83
N ASP A 88 9.90 24.22 -14.10
CA ASP A 88 9.58 24.31 -12.68
C ASP A 88 10.58 23.45 -11.88
N VAL A 89 11.37 24.12 -11.02
CA VAL A 89 12.39 23.48 -10.16
C VAL A 89 12.10 23.68 -8.67
N GLY A 90 12.60 22.77 -7.83
CA GLY A 90 12.46 22.84 -6.38
C GLY A 90 13.77 23.21 -5.66
N MET A 91 13.73 24.21 -4.78
CA MET A 91 14.89 24.60 -3.94
C MET A 91 14.46 25.33 -2.66
N PRO A 92 15.31 25.36 -1.61
CA PRO A 92 15.05 26.17 -0.42
C PRO A 92 15.31 27.66 -0.72
N VAL A 93 14.47 28.54 -0.18
CA VAL A 93 14.65 30.00 -0.30
C VAL A 93 14.45 30.67 1.05
N ILE A 94 15.39 31.54 1.44
CA ILE A 94 15.25 32.39 2.60
C ILE A 94 14.58 33.70 2.18
N HIS A 95 13.37 33.95 2.68
CA HIS A 95 12.63 35.19 2.46
C HIS A 95 12.41 35.89 3.81
N ARG A 96 12.86 37.15 3.94
CA ARG A 96 12.81 37.94 5.19
C ARG A 96 13.44 37.22 6.40
N GLY A 97 14.55 36.51 6.17
CA GLY A 97 15.24 35.75 7.21
C GLY A 97 14.55 34.44 7.61
N VAL A 98 13.54 33.99 6.86
CA VAL A 98 12.80 32.75 7.12
C VAL A 98 12.97 31.78 5.95
N MET A 99 13.28 30.51 6.23
CA MET A 99 13.49 29.49 5.21
C MET A 99 12.17 28.85 4.78
N TYR A 100 11.97 28.74 3.46
CA TYR A 100 10.81 28.11 2.83
C TYR A 100 11.25 27.05 1.83
N ASN A 101 10.45 25.99 1.71
CA ASN A 101 10.55 25.02 0.62
C ASN A 101 9.78 25.59 -0.57
N CYS A 102 10.45 25.83 -1.69
CA CYS A 102 9.89 26.59 -2.80
C CYS A 102 9.93 25.85 -4.13
N ARG A 103 8.93 26.17 -4.96
CA ARG A 103 8.93 25.97 -6.41
C ARG A 103 9.40 27.25 -7.08
N VAL A 104 10.26 27.15 -8.09
CA VAL A 104 10.80 28.29 -8.82
C VAL A 104 10.53 28.09 -10.31
N PHE A 105 9.73 28.98 -10.90
CA PHE A 105 9.38 28.93 -12.31
C PHE A 105 10.36 29.72 -13.15
N LEU A 106 10.88 29.08 -14.19
CA LEU A 106 11.89 29.61 -15.09
C LEU A 106 11.40 29.59 -16.54
N LEU A 107 11.68 30.66 -17.29
CA LEU A 107 11.40 30.74 -18.73
C LEU A 107 12.32 31.76 -19.38
N ASN A 108 12.94 31.42 -20.51
CA ASN A 108 13.80 32.32 -21.30
C ASN A 108 14.84 33.06 -20.43
N ARG A 109 15.57 32.30 -19.60
CA ARG A 109 16.58 32.81 -18.66
C ARG A 109 16.04 33.79 -17.62
N ARG A 110 14.76 33.67 -17.25
CA ARG A 110 14.14 34.49 -16.20
C ARG A 110 13.51 33.65 -15.13
N VAL A 111 13.62 34.11 -13.89
CA VAL A 111 12.76 33.68 -12.78
C VAL A 111 11.43 34.42 -12.89
N LEU A 112 10.32 33.68 -12.97
CA LEU A 112 8.97 34.23 -13.12
C LEU A 112 8.24 34.36 -11.79
N LEU A 113 8.35 33.34 -10.93
CA LEU A 113 7.64 33.22 -9.66
C LEU A 113 8.40 32.26 -8.73
N ILE A 114 8.51 32.64 -7.46
CA ILE A 114 8.92 31.75 -6.37
C ILE A 114 7.69 31.45 -5.52
N ARG A 115 7.26 30.19 -5.50
CA ARG A 115 6.06 29.74 -4.80
C ARG A 115 6.44 28.89 -3.58
N PRO A 116 6.34 29.41 -2.35
CA PRO A 116 6.67 28.67 -1.12
C PRO A 116 5.55 27.71 -0.71
N LYS A 117 5.88 26.50 -0.26
CA LYS A 117 4.95 25.45 0.17
C LYS A 117 3.99 25.94 1.28
N LEU A 118 2.70 25.64 1.09
CA LEU A 118 1.59 26.11 1.93
C LEU A 118 1.15 25.13 3.01
N ASN A 119 1.53 23.85 2.87
CA ASN A 119 1.28 22.81 3.86
C ASN A 119 2.52 21.92 3.94
N LEU A 120 3.16 21.87 5.12
CA LEU A 120 4.38 21.09 5.34
C LEU A 120 4.06 19.69 5.88
N ALA A 121 4.83 18.69 5.46
CA ALA A 121 4.74 17.32 5.98
C ALA A 121 5.48 17.20 7.31
N ASN A 122 4.83 16.65 8.34
CA ASN A 122 5.41 16.57 9.69
C ASN A 122 4.99 15.31 10.47
N ASP A 123 4.70 14.21 9.76
CA ASP A 123 4.35 12.93 10.35
C ASP A 123 5.22 11.77 9.82
N GLY A 124 5.26 10.67 10.57
CA GLY A 124 6.06 9.50 10.21
C GLY A 124 7.54 9.84 10.05
N ASN A 125 8.05 9.72 8.82
CA ASN A 125 9.43 10.05 8.46
C ASN A 125 9.64 11.55 8.19
N TYR A 126 8.58 12.30 7.93
CA TYR A 126 8.65 13.70 7.53
C TYR A 126 8.72 14.64 8.73
N ARG A 127 9.59 15.65 8.64
CA ARG A 127 9.83 16.66 9.68
C ARG A 127 10.10 18.04 9.12
N GLU A 128 9.42 18.42 8.04
CA GLU A 128 9.72 19.66 7.31
C GLU A 128 9.65 20.90 8.20
N THR A 129 8.77 20.93 9.21
CA THR A 129 8.66 22.06 10.15
C THR A 129 9.90 22.26 11.03
N ARG A 130 10.84 21.29 11.04
CA ARG A 130 12.14 21.46 11.70
C ARG A 130 13.02 22.46 10.96
N TYR A 131 12.85 22.58 9.65
CA TYR A 131 13.73 23.33 8.75
C TYR A 131 13.04 24.49 8.06
N PHE A 132 11.77 24.30 7.69
CA PHE A 132 11.00 25.21 6.87
C PHE A 132 9.84 25.84 7.65
N ALA A 133 9.55 27.08 7.32
CA ALA A 133 8.29 27.72 7.67
C ALA A 133 7.22 27.43 6.60
N THR A 134 5.98 27.34 7.05
CA THR A 134 4.83 27.28 6.16
C THR A 134 4.47 28.68 5.68
N TRP A 135 4.22 28.87 4.39
CA TRP A 135 3.65 30.12 3.90
C TRP A 135 2.16 30.21 4.28
N LYS A 136 1.86 31.10 5.23
CA LYS A 136 0.49 31.27 5.77
C LYS A 136 -0.32 32.35 5.05
N HIS A 137 0.30 33.19 4.24
CA HIS A 137 -0.36 34.30 3.55
C HIS A 137 -1.02 33.83 2.25
N ARG A 138 -2.10 33.07 2.35
CA ARG A 138 -2.86 32.53 1.20
C ARG A 138 -3.32 33.67 0.29
N GLY A 139 -3.12 33.51 -1.02
CA GLY A 139 -3.43 34.52 -2.04
C GLY A 139 -2.62 35.82 -1.96
N VAL A 140 -1.58 35.89 -1.13
CA VAL A 140 -0.70 37.07 -1.01
C VAL A 140 0.62 36.82 -1.72
N VAL A 141 1.10 37.86 -2.39
CA VAL A 141 2.39 37.91 -3.07
C VAL A 141 3.18 39.11 -2.55
N GLU A 142 4.45 38.87 -2.28
CA GLU A 142 5.45 39.85 -1.88
C GLU A 142 6.56 39.88 -2.94
N THR A 143 7.47 40.85 -2.86
CA THR A 143 8.66 40.88 -3.72
C THR A 143 9.86 40.24 -3.03
N HIS A 144 10.66 39.49 -3.77
CA HIS A 144 11.90 38.89 -3.29
C HIS A 144 13.07 39.35 -4.16
N ARG A 145 14.09 39.90 -3.52
CA ARG A 145 15.35 40.30 -4.16
C ARG A 145 16.21 39.07 -4.46
N LEU A 146 16.56 38.87 -5.72
CA LEU A 146 17.43 37.76 -6.13
C LEU A 146 18.90 38.04 -5.78
N PRO A 147 19.72 36.99 -5.56
CA PRO A 147 21.17 37.13 -5.40
C PRO A 147 21.84 37.71 -6.66
N GLU A 148 22.95 38.42 -6.48
CA GLU A 148 23.67 39.09 -7.58
C GLU A 148 24.10 38.12 -8.70
N GLY A 149 24.57 36.92 -8.35
CA GLY A 149 24.96 35.90 -9.33
C GLY A 149 23.80 35.45 -10.22
N VAL A 150 22.59 35.36 -9.67
CA VAL A 150 21.38 35.01 -10.43
C VAL A 150 20.97 36.18 -11.34
N ILE A 151 21.01 37.42 -10.84
CA ILE A 151 20.74 38.62 -11.64
C ILE A 151 21.71 38.70 -12.83
N ALA A 152 23.00 38.46 -12.59
CA ALA A 152 24.03 38.43 -13.63
C ALA A 152 23.77 37.32 -14.65
N ALA A 153 23.39 36.12 -14.21
CA ALA A 153 23.07 34.98 -15.09
C ALA A 153 21.85 35.23 -15.99
N MET A 154 20.84 35.96 -15.51
CA MET A 154 19.71 36.37 -16.34
C MET A 154 20.09 37.45 -17.37
N GLY A 155 21.13 38.24 -17.10
CA GLY A 155 21.60 39.32 -17.96
C GLY A 155 20.47 40.28 -18.33
N ALA A 156 20.37 40.64 -19.62
CA ALA A 156 19.31 41.53 -20.12
C ALA A 156 17.89 40.94 -20.03
N ALA A 157 17.75 39.64 -19.75
CA ALA A 157 16.44 39.02 -19.56
C ALA A 157 15.88 39.30 -18.15
N GLY A 158 16.74 39.57 -17.17
CA GLY A 158 16.35 39.79 -15.77
C GLY A 158 15.56 41.09 -15.55
N PRO A 159 14.81 41.18 -14.44
CA PRO A 159 14.17 42.43 -14.02
C PRO A 159 15.23 43.47 -13.64
N LEU A 160 15.00 44.73 -13.99
CA LEU A 160 15.98 45.83 -13.78
C LEU A 160 16.33 46.05 -12.31
N ASP A 161 15.39 45.81 -11.41
CA ASP A 161 15.55 45.92 -9.96
C ASP A 161 15.99 44.61 -9.29
N GLY A 162 16.11 43.51 -10.05
CA GLY A 162 16.45 42.20 -9.50
C GLY A 162 15.38 41.59 -8.60
N GLU A 163 14.14 42.08 -8.64
CA GLU A 163 13.04 41.60 -7.80
C GLU A 163 12.08 40.68 -8.56
N VAL A 164 11.56 39.66 -7.87
CA VAL A 164 10.58 38.71 -8.43
C VAL A 164 9.41 38.46 -7.47
N PRO A 165 8.24 38.06 -7.99
CA PRO A 165 7.12 37.63 -7.16
C PRO A 165 7.46 36.44 -6.26
N PHE A 166 7.12 36.55 -4.98
CA PHE A 166 7.25 35.50 -3.97
C PHE A 166 5.92 35.33 -3.22
N GLY A 167 5.32 34.15 -3.26
CA GLY A 167 4.08 33.88 -2.53
C GLY A 167 3.11 32.98 -3.27
N ASP A 168 1.83 33.04 -2.88
CA ASP A 168 0.77 32.17 -3.39
C ASP A 168 0.11 32.76 -4.64
N ALA A 169 0.64 32.41 -5.81
CA ALA A 169 0.26 32.97 -7.10
C ALA A 169 0.12 31.91 -8.20
N VAL A 170 -0.48 32.33 -9.31
CA VAL A 170 -0.75 31.53 -10.51
C VAL A 170 -0.10 32.20 -11.72
N LEU A 171 0.46 31.40 -12.62
CA LEU A 171 0.96 31.89 -13.91
C LEU A 171 -0.18 31.98 -14.93
N LYS A 172 -0.38 33.17 -15.48
CA LYS A 172 -1.30 33.42 -16.60
C LYS A 172 -0.48 33.59 -17.87
N LEU A 173 -0.50 32.57 -18.73
CA LEU A 173 0.12 32.59 -20.05
C LEU A 173 -0.87 33.17 -21.08
N LYS A 174 -0.44 33.35 -22.33
CA LYS A 174 -1.32 33.82 -23.42
C LYS A 174 -2.49 32.89 -23.70
N ASP A 175 -2.28 31.59 -23.51
CA ASP A 175 -3.19 30.52 -23.95
C ASP A 175 -3.45 29.44 -22.88
N ALA A 176 -2.88 29.57 -21.68
CA ALA A 176 -3.05 28.62 -20.58
C ALA A 176 -2.90 29.28 -19.21
N VAL A 177 -3.48 28.67 -18.17
CA VAL A 177 -3.31 29.09 -16.77
C VAL A 177 -2.77 27.92 -15.95
N LEU A 178 -1.68 28.16 -15.22
CA LEU A 178 -0.93 27.14 -14.51
C LEU A 178 -0.57 27.53 -13.07
N ALA A 179 -0.59 26.58 -12.15
CA ALA A 179 -0.13 26.76 -10.78
C ALA A 179 0.64 25.54 -10.27
N ALA A 180 1.41 25.74 -9.19
CA ALA A 180 2.07 24.65 -8.47
C ALA A 180 1.31 24.28 -7.19
N GLU A 181 1.25 22.98 -6.96
CA GLU A 181 1.03 22.31 -5.69
C GLU A 181 2.35 21.63 -5.30
N THR A 182 2.64 21.44 -4.02
CA THR A 182 3.88 20.75 -3.60
C THR A 182 3.57 19.59 -2.67
N CYS A 183 3.87 18.37 -3.11
CA CYS A 183 3.84 17.14 -2.32
C CYS A 183 2.59 16.99 -1.43
N GLU A 184 2.77 17.13 -0.11
CA GLU A 184 1.74 17.04 0.95
C GLU A 184 0.48 17.87 0.69
N GLU A 185 0.59 18.98 -0.05
CA GLU A 185 -0.55 19.83 -0.38
C GLU A 185 -1.71 19.04 -1.05
N LEU A 186 -1.42 18.02 -1.86
CA LEU A 186 -2.40 17.11 -2.47
C LEU A 186 -3.23 16.32 -1.44
N PHE A 187 -2.59 15.93 -0.34
CA PHE A 187 -3.16 15.04 0.66
C PHE A 187 -4.00 15.79 1.70
N THR A 188 -3.92 17.13 1.71
CA THR A 188 -4.66 17.93 2.67
C THR A 188 -6.16 17.99 2.36
N PRO A 189 -7.05 18.00 3.38
CA PRO A 189 -8.49 18.02 3.15
C PRO A 189 -8.99 19.21 2.33
N ALA A 190 -8.34 20.36 2.47
CA ALA A 190 -8.56 21.58 1.70
C ALA A 190 -7.38 21.84 0.77
N ALA A 191 -7.08 20.85 -0.08
CA ALA A 191 -5.96 20.91 -1.00
C ALA A 191 -6.03 22.13 -1.95
N PRO A 192 -4.90 22.80 -2.23
CA PRO A 192 -4.87 23.99 -3.08
C PRO A 192 -5.53 23.81 -4.44
N HIS A 193 -5.37 22.64 -5.08
CA HIS A 193 -5.98 22.38 -6.39
C HIS A 193 -7.48 22.61 -6.45
N ILE A 194 -8.21 22.48 -5.34
CA ILE A 194 -9.66 22.72 -5.31
C ILE A 194 -9.95 24.19 -5.64
N GLY A 195 -9.32 25.12 -4.91
CA GLY A 195 -9.47 26.55 -5.13
C GLY A 195 -8.87 26.99 -6.47
N LEU A 196 -7.73 26.41 -6.85
CA LEU A 196 -7.07 26.71 -8.12
C LEU A 196 -7.92 26.29 -9.32
N ALA A 197 -8.51 25.09 -9.31
CA ALA A 197 -9.36 24.63 -10.40
C ALA A 197 -10.65 25.45 -10.52
N LEU A 198 -11.26 25.82 -9.39
CA LEU A 198 -12.43 26.74 -9.37
C LEU A 198 -12.08 28.14 -9.88
N ALA A 199 -10.85 28.60 -9.66
CA ALA A 199 -10.31 29.85 -10.19
C ALA A 199 -9.92 29.78 -11.68
N GLY A 200 -10.13 28.63 -12.35
CA GLY A 200 -9.86 28.47 -13.77
C GLY A 200 -8.43 28.04 -14.11
N VAL A 201 -7.61 27.64 -13.14
CA VAL A 201 -6.29 27.03 -13.42
C VAL A 201 -6.49 25.73 -14.20
N GLU A 202 -5.91 25.61 -15.37
CA GLU A 202 -6.09 24.45 -16.27
C GLU A 202 -5.06 23.35 -16.02
N ILE A 203 -3.84 23.75 -15.61
CA ILE A 203 -2.71 22.83 -15.36
C ILE A 203 -2.20 23.03 -13.93
N ILE A 204 -2.07 21.94 -13.18
CA ILE A 204 -1.48 21.93 -11.84
C ILE A 204 -0.24 21.05 -11.88
N SER A 205 0.91 21.61 -11.52
CA SER A 205 2.13 20.82 -11.29
C SER A 205 2.25 20.42 -9.82
N ASN A 206 2.78 19.23 -9.56
CA ASN A 206 3.13 18.75 -8.24
C ASN A 206 4.55 18.16 -8.25
N GLY A 207 5.49 18.91 -7.69
CA GLY A 207 6.80 18.37 -7.34
C GLY A 207 6.74 17.70 -5.96
N SER A 208 7.19 16.46 -5.88
CA SER A 208 7.12 15.63 -4.67
C SER A 208 8.46 15.03 -4.24
N GLY A 209 8.61 14.84 -2.93
CA GLY A 209 9.56 13.97 -2.26
C GLY A 209 8.84 12.82 -1.52
N SER A 210 8.06 12.03 -2.25
CA SER A 210 7.25 10.95 -1.67
C SER A 210 8.02 9.63 -1.62
N HIS A 211 8.38 9.17 -0.41
CA HIS A 211 9.09 7.91 -0.21
C HIS A 211 8.20 6.69 -0.45
N HIS A 212 8.82 5.55 -0.72
CA HIS A 212 8.16 4.25 -0.85
C HIS A 212 7.53 3.81 0.48
N GLN A 213 6.33 3.25 0.38
CA GLN A 213 5.69 2.49 1.43
C GLN A 213 4.92 1.36 0.73
N LEU A 214 5.04 0.13 1.24
CA LEU A 214 4.46 -1.05 0.59
C LEU A 214 2.96 -0.83 0.33
N ARG A 215 2.52 -1.06 -0.90
CA ARG A 215 1.10 -0.95 -1.34
C ARG A 215 0.53 0.48 -1.30
N LYS A 216 1.33 1.53 -1.11
CA LYS A 216 0.84 2.94 -1.01
C LYS A 216 0.49 3.55 -2.37
N LEU A 217 1.12 3.10 -3.47
CA LEU A 217 1.02 3.77 -4.77
C LEU A 217 -0.43 3.98 -5.25
N ASN A 218 -1.30 2.98 -5.05
CA ASN A 218 -2.72 3.07 -5.41
C ASN A 218 -3.40 4.31 -4.81
N GLN A 219 -3.16 4.57 -3.52
CA GLN A 219 -3.78 5.70 -2.81
C GLN A 219 -3.32 7.04 -3.41
N ARG A 220 -2.04 7.12 -3.80
CA ARG A 220 -1.48 8.32 -4.44
C ARG A 220 -2.12 8.55 -5.81
N LEU A 221 -2.21 7.52 -6.65
CA LEU A 221 -2.82 7.64 -7.98
C LEU A 221 -4.33 7.95 -7.89
N ASP A 222 -5.04 7.38 -6.92
CA ASP A 222 -6.45 7.67 -6.69
C ASP A 222 -6.67 9.15 -6.29
N LEU A 223 -5.78 9.74 -5.50
CA LEU A 223 -5.84 11.17 -5.17
C LEU A 223 -5.55 12.06 -6.38
N ILE A 224 -4.53 11.74 -7.18
CA ILE A 224 -4.18 12.50 -8.40
C ILE A 224 -5.33 12.44 -9.42
N ARG A 225 -5.88 11.24 -9.66
CA ARG A 225 -7.05 11.06 -10.52
C ARG A 225 -8.27 11.76 -9.94
N GLY A 226 -8.49 11.65 -8.64
CA GLY A 226 -9.59 12.30 -7.94
C GLY A 226 -9.56 13.83 -8.01
N ALA A 227 -8.37 14.44 -7.97
CA ALA A 227 -8.19 15.89 -8.08
C ALA A 227 -8.70 16.42 -9.43
N THR A 228 -8.36 15.73 -10.53
CA THR A 228 -8.79 16.13 -11.88
C THR A 228 -10.18 15.62 -12.26
N ALA A 229 -10.63 14.47 -11.73
CA ALA A 229 -11.97 13.94 -11.99
C ALA A 229 -13.08 14.83 -11.41
N LYS A 230 -12.82 15.52 -10.30
CA LYS A 230 -13.82 16.39 -9.66
C LYS A 230 -13.94 17.75 -10.33
N ALA A 231 -12.80 18.34 -10.71
CA ALA A 231 -12.74 19.75 -11.14
C ALA A 231 -12.30 19.95 -12.60
N GLY A 232 -11.98 18.87 -13.32
CA GLY A 232 -11.31 18.95 -14.61
C GLY A 232 -9.90 19.52 -14.51
N GLY A 233 -9.11 19.36 -15.56
CA GLY A 233 -7.75 19.89 -15.65
C GLY A 233 -6.70 18.83 -15.86
N VAL A 234 -5.47 19.30 -16.05
CA VAL A 234 -4.26 18.52 -16.19
C VAL A 234 -3.49 18.56 -14.87
N TYR A 235 -3.07 17.39 -14.38
CA TYR A 235 -2.26 17.28 -13.18
C TYR A 235 -0.96 16.56 -13.52
N LEU A 236 0.17 17.25 -13.34
CA LEU A 236 1.51 16.70 -13.51
C LEU A 236 2.08 16.36 -12.14
N TYR A 237 2.53 15.13 -11.96
CA TYR A 237 3.17 14.67 -10.74
C TYR A 237 4.62 14.28 -11.04
N ALA A 238 5.59 14.92 -10.41
CA ALA A 238 7.02 14.62 -10.48
C ALA A 238 7.50 14.18 -9.10
N ASN A 239 8.38 13.18 -9.04
CA ASN A 239 8.84 12.66 -7.75
C ASN A 239 10.30 12.25 -7.83
N GLN A 240 11.00 12.32 -6.70
CA GLN A 240 12.35 11.74 -6.61
C GLN A 240 12.26 10.21 -6.78
N ARG A 241 13.30 9.60 -7.36
CA ARG A 241 13.40 8.13 -7.49
C ARG A 241 14.79 7.63 -7.15
N GLY A 242 14.92 6.88 -6.06
CA GLY A 242 16.20 6.38 -5.58
C GLY A 242 16.40 6.55 -4.09
N CYS A 243 17.55 6.11 -3.58
CA CYS A 243 18.05 6.54 -2.27
C CYS A 243 18.66 7.94 -2.42
N ASP A 244 18.55 8.83 -1.46
CA ASP A 244 19.15 10.18 -1.53
C ASP A 244 20.14 10.48 -0.40
N GLY A 245 20.54 9.48 0.36
CA GLY A 245 21.48 9.61 1.48
C GLY A 245 21.03 8.96 2.78
N GLY A 246 19.85 8.33 2.81
CA GLY A 246 19.33 7.71 4.03
C GLY A 246 18.55 6.41 3.82
N ARG A 247 17.74 6.09 4.83
CA ARG A 247 16.91 4.88 4.91
C ARG A 247 15.69 4.85 3.98
N LEU A 248 15.36 6.01 3.41
CA LEU A 248 14.21 6.16 2.53
C LEU A 248 14.65 5.87 1.10
N TYR A 249 13.75 5.22 0.37
CA TYR A 249 13.82 5.15 -1.08
C TYR A 249 12.62 5.89 -1.62
N PHE A 250 12.84 6.85 -2.52
CA PHE A 250 11.77 7.53 -3.22
C PHE A 250 11.35 6.69 -4.42
N ASP A 251 10.06 6.44 -4.56
CA ASP A 251 9.51 5.46 -5.50
C ASP A 251 9.08 6.07 -6.84
N GLY A 252 9.52 7.29 -7.16
CA GLY A 252 9.22 7.92 -8.44
C GLY A 252 7.72 7.90 -8.78
N CYS A 253 7.40 7.20 -9.86
CA CYS A 253 6.05 7.14 -10.44
C CYS A 253 5.52 8.52 -10.89
N ALA A 254 6.39 9.34 -11.48
CA ALA A 254 5.99 10.55 -12.19
C ALA A 254 4.87 10.23 -13.21
N CYS A 255 3.81 11.02 -13.23
CA CYS A 255 2.65 10.75 -14.06
C CYS A 255 1.91 12.02 -14.49
N VAL A 256 1.06 11.87 -15.50
CA VAL A 256 0.16 12.92 -15.99
C VAL A 256 -1.27 12.39 -15.97
N ALA A 257 -2.17 13.15 -15.35
CA ALA A 257 -3.60 12.86 -15.35
C ALA A 257 -4.39 14.00 -15.99
N VAL A 258 -5.45 13.67 -16.73
CA VAL A 258 -6.34 14.60 -17.42
C VAL A 258 -7.78 14.20 -17.12
N ASN A 259 -8.56 15.10 -16.52
CA ASN A 259 -9.99 14.91 -16.26
C ASN A 259 -10.35 13.54 -15.60
N GLY A 260 -9.49 13.02 -14.71
CA GLY A 260 -9.67 11.75 -14.02
C GLY A 260 -9.03 10.51 -14.67
N ALA A 261 -8.56 10.64 -15.91
CA ALA A 261 -7.82 9.60 -16.62
C ALA A 261 -6.32 9.77 -16.44
N LEU A 262 -5.60 8.68 -16.19
CA LEU A 262 -4.13 8.67 -16.28
C LEU A 262 -3.76 8.58 -17.75
N VAL A 263 -2.86 9.43 -18.24
CA VAL A 263 -2.44 9.43 -19.66
C VAL A 263 -0.97 9.07 -19.85
N ALA A 264 -0.15 9.22 -18.79
CA ALA A 264 1.24 8.79 -18.80
C ALA A 264 1.69 8.43 -17.38
N GLN A 265 2.57 7.43 -17.25
CA GLN A 265 3.08 6.94 -15.97
C GLN A 265 4.52 6.41 -16.13
N GLY A 266 5.44 6.87 -15.30
CA GLY A 266 6.82 6.40 -15.22
C GLY A 266 7.00 5.13 -14.38
N GLY A 267 8.24 4.66 -14.27
CA GLY A 267 8.62 3.56 -13.38
C GLY A 267 8.53 3.91 -11.89
N GLN A 268 8.13 2.93 -11.07
CA GLN A 268 8.20 3.05 -9.61
C GLN A 268 9.63 2.81 -9.10
N PHE A 269 10.28 1.75 -9.60
CA PHE A 269 11.66 1.40 -9.28
C PHE A 269 12.48 1.38 -10.57
N GLY A 270 13.72 1.85 -10.51
CA GLY A 270 14.61 1.88 -11.67
C GLY A 270 16.01 2.35 -11.30
N LEU A 271 16.98 1.99 -12.14
CA LEU A 271 18.39 2.37 -11.95
C LEU A 271 18.78 3.63 -12.73
N ALA A 272 17.98 4.02 -13.73
CA ALA A 272 18.21 5.24 -14.48
C ALA A 272 18.08 6.46 -13.56
N ASP A 273 19.12 7.30 -13.54
CA ASP A 273 19.17 8.53 -12.74
C ASP A 273 18.14 9.58 -13.21
N VAL A 274 17.72 9.52 -14.48
CA VAL A 274 16.76 10.44 -15.10
C VAL A 274 15.77 9.63 -15.92
N GLU A 275 14.48 9.77 -15.63
CA GLU A 275 13.38 9.28 -16.46
C GLU A 275 12.39 10.42 -16.69
N VAL A 276 12.17 10.79 -17.95
CA VAL A 276 11.19 11.80 -18.35
C VAL A 276 9.97 11.14 -18.97
N VAL A 277 8.80 11.55 -18.51
CA VAL A 277 7.49 11.10 -18.98
C VAL A 277 6.79 12.29 -19.61
N THR A 278 6.36 12.15 -20.86
CA THR A 278 5.64 13.20 -21.59
C THR A 278 4.21 12.79 -21.92
N ALA A 279 3.34 13.78 -22.05
CA ALA A 279 2.00 13.63 -22.59
C ALA A 279 1.62 14.89 -23.38
N THR A 280 0.99 14.71 -24.53
CA THR A 280 0.31 15.80 -25.25
C THR A 280 -1.11 15.91 -24.72
N VAL A 281 -1.47 17.05 -24.16
CA VAL A 281 -2.77 17.34 -23.53
C VAL A 281 -3.55 18.37 -24.35
N ASP A 282 -4.88 18.27 -24.30
CA ASP A 282 -5.78 19.24 -24.92
C ASP A 282 -6.47 20.11 -23.87
N LEU A 283 -6.14 21.40 -23.86
CA LEU A 283 -6.74 22.33 -22.91
C LEU A 283 -8.18 22.70 -23.29
N ASP A 284 -8.57 22.54 -24.56
CA ASP A 284 -9.96 22.77 -24.97
C ASP A 284 -10.88 21.64 -24.45
N GLU A 285 -10.35 20.41 -24.33
CA GLU A 285 -11.05 19.31 -23.67
C GLU A 285 -11.27 19.58 -22.18
N VAL A 286 -10.27 20.15 -21.47
CA VAL A 286 -10.42 20.57 -20.07
C VAL A 286 -11.54 21.60 -19.91
N VAL A 287 -11.57 22.62 -20.77
CA VAL A 287 -12.62 23.64 -20.74
C VAL A 287 -13.98 23.01 -21.03
N SER A 288 -14.08 22.18 -22.06
CA SER A 288 -15.32 21.47 -22.40
C SER A 288 -15.83 20.60 -21.24
N TYR A 289 -14.94 19.85 -20.59
CA TYR A 289 -15.23 19.02 -19.42
C TYR A 289 -15.80 19.86 -18.27
N ARG A 290 -15.15 20.97 -17.94
CA ARG A 290 -15.63 21.90 -16.90
C ARG A 290 -16.98 22.53 -17.25
N CYS A 291 -17.15 22.93 -18.51
CA CYS A 291 -18.40 23.51 -18.99
C CYS A 291 -19.57 22.53 -18.91
N ALA A 292 -19.33 21.22 -19.02
CA ALA A 292 -20.36 20.19 -18.89
C ALA A 292 -20.84 19.99 -17.44
N ILE A 293 -20.04 20.37 -16.43
CA ILE A 293 -20.35 20.13 -15.01
C ILE A 293 -21.02 21.37 -14.40
N SER A 294 -22.35 21.34 -14.28
CA SER A 294 -23.10 22.52 -13.78
C SER A 294 -22.70 22.93 -12.37
N SER A 295 -22.53 21.97 -11.45
CA SER A 295 -22.18 22.26 -10.05
C SER A 295 -20.79 22.89 -9.87
N LEU A 296 -19.88 22.64 -10.81
CA LEU A 296 -18.57 23.28 -10.85
C LEU A 296 -18.71 24.74 -11.22
N ARG A 297 -19.48 25.03 -12.28
CA ARG A 297 -19.72 26.42 -12.73
C ARG A 297 -20.35 27.28 -11.65
N GLU A 298 -21.33 26.74 -10.92
CA GLU A 298 -21.96 27.43 -9.78
C GLU A 298 -20.94 27.82 -8.71
N GLN A 299 -20.07 26.89 -8.29
CA GLN A 299 -19.05 27.17 -7.27
C GLN A 299 -17.94 28.10 -7.77
N ALA A 300 -17.52 27.93 -9.03
CA ALA A 300 -16.51 28.78 -9.66
C ALA A 300 -16.97 30.25 -9.71
N SER A 301 -18.28 30.50 -9.89
CA SER A 301 -18.85 31.85 -9.93
C SER A 301 -18.67 32.64 -8.62
N ALA A 302 -18.53 31.94 -7.50
CA ALA A 302 -18.34 32.52 -6.18
C ALA A 302 -16.85 32.56 -5.74
N THR A 303 -15.94 32.06 -6.56
CA THR A 303 -14.53 31.91 -6.20
C THR A 303 -13.75 33.22 -6.38
N THR A 304 -12.94 33.58 -5.39
CA THR A 304 -12.02 34.71 -5.49
C THR A 304 -10.88 34.41 -6.46
N CYS A 305 -10.60 35.33 -7.37
CA CYS A 305 -9.48 35.21 -8.29
C CYS A 305 -8.15 35.21 -7.50
N PRO A 306 -7.27 34.22 -7.72
CA PRO A 306 -5.93 34.21 -7.12
C PRO A 306 -5.07 35.32 -7.73
N HIS A 307 -3.93 35.62 -7.10
CA HIS A 307 -2.98 36.55 -7.68
C HIS A 307 -2.39 35.99 -8.98
N LEU A 308 -2.44 36.77 -10.07
CA LEU A 308 -2.02 36.35 -11.41
C LEU A 308 -0.71 37.02 -11.80
N VAL A 309 0.33 36.21 -12.01
CA VAL A 309 1.58 36.65 -12.66
C VAL A 309 1.39 36.47 -14.17
N SER A 310 1.22 37.58 -14.88
CA SER A 310 1.03 37.57 -16.34
C SER A 310 2.36 37.35 -17.06
N VAL A 311 2.41 36.38 -17.96
CA VAL A 311 3.60 36.01 -18.73
C VAL A 311 3.25 36.08 -20.21
N ASP A 312 3.98 36.89 -20.97
CA ASP A 312 3.71 37.15 -22.39
C ASP A 312 4.19 36.02 -23.33
N TRP A 313 3.84 34.77 -23.02
CA TRP A 313 4.31 33.58 -23.72
C TRP A 313 3.17 32.56 -23.89
N ALA A 314 3.22 31.75 -24.96
CA ALA A 314 2.19 30.79 -25.31
C ALA A 314 2.72 29.36 -25.15
N LEU A 315 2.01 28.54 -24.36
CA LEU A 315 2.35 27.15 -24.05
C LEU A 315 2.06 26.19 -25.21
N CYS A 316 1.00 26.47 -25.97
CA CYS A 316 0.50 25.64 -27.06
C CYS A 316 1.06 26.06 -28.43
N ALA A 317 2.00 27.01 -28.46
CA ALA A 317 2.65 27.41 -29.71
C ALA A 317 3.46 26.22 -30.27
N PRO A 318 3.41 25.96 -31.59
CA PRO A 318 4.26 24.93 -32.18
C PRO A 318 5.73 25.29 -31.94
N PRO A 319 6.60 24.30 -31.63
CA PRO A 319 8.01 24.57 -31.45
C PRO A 319 8.56 25.25 -32.71
N PRO A 320 9.40 26.30 -32.56
CA PRO A 320 9.96 26.98 -33.72
C PRO A 320 10.70 25.95 -34.58
N ALA A 321 10.46 25.98 -35.90
CA ALA A 321 11.21 25.17 -36.83
C ALA A 321 12.69 25.49 -36.63
N THR A 322 13.46 24.55 -36.09
CA THR A 322 14.89 24.72 -35.89
C THR A 322 15.53 24.92 -37.26
N THR A 323 15.83 26.17 -37.63
CA THR A 323 16.82 26.48 -38.65
C THR A 323 18.14 25.86 -38.21
N PRO A 324 18.81 25.04 -39.04
CA PRO A 324 20.12 24.52 -38.69
C PRO A 324 21.05 25.70 -38.45
N ALA A 325 21.70 25.74 -37.28
CA ALA A 325 22.79 26.65 -37.03
C ALA A 325 23.84 26.45 -38.12
N THR A 326 24.10 27.51 -38.89
CA THR A 326 25.13 27.56 -39.92
C THR A 326 26.49 27.36 -39.24
N THR A 327 26.95 26.11 -39.20
CA THR A 327 28.33 25.78 -38.90
C THR A 327 29.06 25.68 -40.24
N PRO A 328 30.26 26.27 -40.43
CA PRO A 328 30.98 26.15 -41.69
C PRO A 328 31.32 24.69 -41.96
N ALA A 329 31.02 24.25 -43.18
CA ALA A 329 31.05 22.86 -43.62
C ALA A 329 32.46 22.25 -43.66
N THR A 330 32.63 21.10 -43.02
CA THR A 330 33.49 19.99 -43.48
C THR A 330 33.03 18.67 -42.85
N ALA A 331 32.10 17.98 -43.51
CA ALA A 331 32.03 16.51 -43.56
C ALA A 331 30.81 16.08 -44.39
N THR A 332 31.08 15.33 -45.45
CA THR A 332 30.12 14.64 -46.31
C THR A 332 29.33 13.59 -45.55
N ALA A 333 28.02 13.80 -45.39
CA ALA A 333 27.03 12.76 -45.14
C ALA A 333 25.70 13.20 -45.78
N THR A 334 25.10 12.32 -46.56
CA THR A 334 23.83 12.51 -47.28
C THR A 334 22.69 12.87 -46.33
N ALA A 335 22.26 14.13 -46.37
CA ALA A 335 21.17 14.66 -45.58
C ALA A 335 19.81 14.28 -46.18
N THR A 336 19.09 13.37 -45.53
CA THR A 336 17.63 13.27 -45.69
C THR A 336 16.98 14.47 -45.00
N ALA A 337 16.08 15.16 -45.71
CA ALA A 337 15.33 16.31 -45.20
C ALA A 337 14.62 15.98 -43.87
N PRO A 338 14.49 16.94 -42.94
CA PRO A 338 13.75 16.72 -41.70
C PRO A 338 12.30 16.31 -42.03
N PRO A 339 11.73 15.31 -41.34
CA PRO A 339 10.35 14.91 -41.58
C PRO A 339 9.42 16.11 -41.32
N PRO A 340 8.30 16.24 -42.06
CA PRO A 340 7.32 17.29 -41.83
C PRO A 340 6.81 17.24 -40.38
N PRO A 341 6.41 18.39 -39.80
CA PRO A 341 5.93 18.44 -38.42
C PRO A 341 4.77 17.45 -38.24
N ARG A 342 5.00 16.47 -37.38
CA ARG A 342 4.03 15.42 -37.06
C ARG A 342 2.81 16.10 -36.43
N ALA A 343 1.62 15.81 -36.93
CA ALA A 343 0.39 16.31 -36.31
C ALA A 343 0.36 15.91 -34.83
N LEU A 344 0.20 16.88 -33.94
CA LEU A 344 0.07 16.64 -32.50
C LEU A 344 -1.34 16.10 -32.22
N TYR A 345 -1.41 15.01 -31.45
CA TYR A 345 -2.67 14.40 -31.01
C TYR A 345 -2.66 14.24 -29.50
N PRO A 346 -3.81 14.41 -28.82
CA PRO A 346 -3.91 14.13 -27.40
C PRO A 346 -3.51 12.69 -27.08
N THR A 347 -2.68 12.53 -26.05
CA THR A 347 -2.26 11.22 -25.53
C THR A 347 -3.47 10.49 -24.96
N GLN A 348 -3.59 9.20 -25.29
CA GLN A 348 -4.75 8.41 -24.89
C GLN A 348 -4.63 7.94 -23.43
N PRO A 349 -5.76 7.74 -22.73
CA PRO A 349 -5.78 7.15 -21.40
C PRO A 349 -5.08 5.79 -21.32
N ILE A 350 -4.44 5.53 -20.19
CA ILE A 350 -3.81 4.26 -19.83
C ILE A 350 -4.36 3.74 -18.49
N GLU A 351 -4.32 2.42 -18.33
CA GLU A 351 -4.59 1.82 -17.02
C GLU A 351 -3.37 1.97 -16.10
N PRO A 352 -3.58 2.28 -14.80
CA PRO A 352 -2.49 2.36 -13.83
C PRO A 352 -1.72 1.04 -13.72
N ARG A 353 -0.39 1.11 -13.90
CA ARG A 353 0.51 -0.02 -13.61
C ARG A 353 0.84 -0.03 -12.12
N ILE A 354 0.41 -1.10 -11.44
CA ILE A 354 0.60 -1.33 -10.02
C ILE A 354 1.34 -2.66 -9.84
N LEU A 355 2.45 -2.63 -9.11
CA LEU A 355 3.24 -3.82 -8.82
C LEU A 355 2.58 -4.66 -7.73
N ARG A 356 2.84 -5.97 -7.76
CA ARG A 356 2.49 -6.87 -6.66
C ARG A 356 3.39 -6.60 -5.44
N PRO A 357 2.95 -6.90 -4.22
CA PRO A 357 3.79 -6.71 -3.03
C PRO A 357 5.16 -7.41 -3.12
N GLU A 358 5.22 -8.60 -3.71
CA GLU A 358 6.47 -9.35 -3.89
C GLU A 358 7.42 -8.67 -4.89
N GLU A 359 6.87 -8.00 -5.91
CA GLU A 359 7.64 -7.20 -6.88
C GLU A 359 8.15 -5.90 -6.23
N GLU A 360 7.32 -5.24 -5.41
CA GLU A 360 7.75 -4.07 -4.62
C GLU A 360 8.93 -4.45 -3.68
N ILE A 361 8.87 -5.62 -3.05
CA ILE A 361 9.94 -6.17 -2.19
C ILE A 361 11.18 -6.55 -3.00
N ALA A 362 11.01 -7.08 -4.21
CA ALA A 362 12.13 -7.45 -5.07
C ALA A 362 12.89 -6.21 -5.57
N TYR A 363 12.17 -5.19 -6.03
CA TYR A 363 12.77 -4.08 -6.78
C TYR A 363 13.12 -2.86 -5.94
N GLY A 364 12.30 -2.49 -4.94
CA GLY A 364 12.55 -1.33 -4.10
C GLY A 364 13.85 -1.43 -3.30
N PRO A 365 13.97 -2.44 -2.40
CA PRO A 365 15.21 -2.73 -1.69
C PRO A 365 16.42 -2.97 -2.62
N ALA A 366 16.23 -3.61 -3.78
CA ALA A 366 17.31 -3.85 -4.74
C ALA A 366 17.87 -2.54 -5.32
N CYS A 367 17.01 -1.63 -5.79
CA CYS A 367 17.45 -0.32 -6.26
C CYS A 367 18.09 0.53 -5.14
N TRP A 368 17.58 0.42 -3.91
CA TRP A 368 18.17 1.10 -2.76
C TRP A 368 19.57 0.59 -2.41
N LEU A 369 19.80 -0.73 -2.45
CA LEU A 369 21.13 -1.31 -2.26
C LEU A 369 22.10 -0.87 -3.36
N TRP A 370 21.65 -0.79 -4.61
CA TRP A 370 22.48 -0.29 -5.71
C TRP A 370 22.93 1.16 -5.49
N ASP A 371 21.99 2.04 -5.12
CA ASP A 371 22.30 3.43 -4.83
C ASP A 371 23.24 3.56 -3.62
N TYR A 372 23.03 2.79 -2.56
CA TYR A 372 23.94 2.75 -1.42
C TYR A 372 25.35 2.35 -1.85
N LEU A 373 25.47 1.24 -2.59
CA LEU A 373 26.76 0.67 -3.01
C LEU A 373 27.54 1.64 -3.88
N ARG A 374 26.92 2.18 -4.94
CA ARG A 374 27.61 3.04 -5.90
C ARG A 374 28.03 4.38 -5.30
N ARG A 375 27.38 4.85 -4.24
CA ARG A 375 27.62 6.15 -3.58
C ARG A 375 28.56 6.08 -2.38
N CYS A 376 28.53 4.98 -1.61
CA CYS A 376 29.37 4.86 -0.40
C CYS A 376 30.83 4.47 -0.68
N GLY A 377 31.13 3.98 -1.89
CA GLY A 377 32.48 3.56 -2.28
C GLY A 377 32.89 2.16 -1.80
N ALA A 378 31.96 1.37 -1.26
CA ALA A 378 32.19 -0.05 -0.96
C ALA A 378 32.41 -0.87 -2.24
N SER A 379 33.09 -2.00 -2.11
CA SER A 379 33.37 -2.94 -3.20
C SER A 379 32.31 -4.04 -3.34
N GLY A 380 31.32 -4.05 -2.45
CA GLY A 380 30.25 -5.04 -2.43
C GLY A 380 29.62 -5.18 -1.06
N PHE A 381 29.01 -6.33 -0.83
CA PHE A 381 28.25 -6.69 0.36
C PHE A 381 28.78 -7.96 1.01
N LEU A 382 28.62 -8.03 2.33
CA LEU A 382 28.76 -9.26 3.10
C LEU A 382 27.46 -9.57 3.84
N ILE A 383 26.94 -10.79 3.69
CA ILE A 383 25.76 -11.27 4.44
C ILE A 383 26.10 -12.54 5.23
N PRO A 384 25.89 -12.54 6.56
CA PRO A 384 25.82 -13.77 7.34
C PRO A 384 24.60 -14.61 6.88
N LEU A 385 24.85 -15.61 6.06
CA LEU A 385 23.80 -16.42 5.43
C LEU A 385 23.53 -17.66 6.27
N SER A 386 22.37 -17.70 6.93
CA SER A 386 21.99 -18.79 7.85
C SER A 386 21.25 -19.94 7.18
N GLY A 387 20.75 -19.77 5.95
CA GLY A 387 19.85 -20.73 5.31
C GLY A 387 18.41 -20.70 5.84
N GLY A 388 18.09 -19.70 6.66
CA GLY A 388 16.73 -19.35 7.08
C GLY A 388 16.10 -18.28 6.18
N ALA A 389 14.81 -18.02 6.39
CA ALA A 389 13.99 -17.16 5.53
C ALA A 389 14.54 -15.73 5.34
N ASP A 390 14.96 -15.07 6.43
CA ASP A 390 15.30 -13.65 6.37
C ASP A 390 16.64 -13.40 5.65
N SER A 391 17.71 -14.10 6.04
CA SER A 391 19.02 -13.97 5.39
C SER A 391 18.99 -14.42 3.93
N SER A 392 18.16 -15.41 3.60
CA SER A 392 17.92 -15.85 2.22
C SER A 392 17.17 -14.80 1.40
N SER A 393 16.22 -14.09 2.00
CA SER A 393 15.52 -12.98 1.36
C SER A 393 16.47 -11.84 1.01
N VAL A 394 17.40 -11.49 1.91
CA VAL A 394 18.43 -10.48 1.66
C VAL A 394 19.33 -10.89 0.49
N ALA A 395 19.81 -12.13 0.46
CA ALA A 395 20.62 -12.63 -0.65
C ALA A 395 19.86 -12.61 -1.98
N ALA A 396 18.58 -12.98 -1.98
CA ALA A 396 17.72 -12.93 -3.17
C ALA A 396 17.51 -11.49 -3.68
N ILE A 397 17.34 -10.51 -2.77
CA ILE A 397 17.23 -9.08 -3.13
C ILE A 397 18.54 -8.56 -3.77
N VAL A 398 19.71 -8.94 -3.25
CA VAL A 398 21.00 -8.60 -3.89
C VAL A 398 21.12 -9.28 -5.27
N GLY A 399 20.62 -10.51 -5.41
CA GLY A 399 20.50 -11.18 -6.69
C GLY A 399 19.60 -10.41 -7.68
N ALA A 400 18.44 -9.94 -7.23
CA ALA A 400 17.54 -9.10 -8.03
C ALA A 400 18.20 -7.78 -8.44
N MET A 401 18.96 -7.15 -7.53
CA MET A 401 19.78 -5.97 -7.84
C MET A 401 20.76 -6.27 -8.99
N CYS A 402 21.50 -7.39 -8.93
CA CYS A 402 22.43 -7.76 -10.00
C CYS A 402 21.72 -8.00 -11.33
N GLN A 403 20.53 -8.64 -11.32
CA GLN A 403 19.70 -8.81 -12.52
C GLN A 403 19.27 -7.47 -13.13
N LEU A 404 18.85 -6.51 -12.31
CA LEU A 404 18.49 -5.16 -12.76
C LEU A 404 19.69 -4.41 -13.36
N VAL A 405 20.87 -4.50 -12.72
CA VAL A 405 22.10 -3.83 -13.19
C VAL A 405 22.55 -4.38 -14.53
N VAL A 406 22.61 -5.72 -14.67
CA VAL A 406 22.98 -6.37 -15.93
C VAL A 406 22.01 -6.02 -17.04
N LYS A 407 20.70 -6.00 -16.74
CA LYS A 407 19.67 -5.60 -17.70
C LYS A 407 19.88 -4.14 -18.17
N ALA A 408 20.04 -3.20 -17.25
CA ALA A 408 20.24 -1.79 -17.59
C ALA A 408 21.54 -1.53 -18.36
N ALA A 409 22.63 -2.24 -18.01
CA ALA A 409 23.88 -2.19 -18.76
C ALA A 409 23.72 -2.76 -20.19
N ALA A 410 22.98 -3.86 -20.35
CA ALA A 410 22.67 -4.45 -21.67
C ALA A 410 21.76 -3.55 -22.52
N GLU A 411 20.87 -2.79 -21.88
CA GLU A 411 20.04 -1.76 -22.53
C GLU A 411 20.83 -0.49 -22.89
N GLY A 412 22.10 -0.40 -22.47
CA GLY A 412 23.02 0.68 -22.85
C GLY A 412 22.92 1.94 -21.99
N ASP A 413 22.42 1.84 -20.74
CA ASP A 413 22.42 2.99 -19.82
C ASP A 413 23.89 3.39 -19.50
N PRO A 414 24.35 4.59 -19.93
CA PRO A 414 25.76 4.96 -19.82
C PRO A 414 26.20 5.15 -18.35
N ARG A 415 25.30 5.59 -17.47
CA ARG A 415 25.62 5.83 -16.05
C ARG A 415 25.71 4.52 -15.30
N VAL A 416 24.76 3.61 -15.50
CA VAL A 416 24.80 2.26 -14.90
C VAL A 416 26.01 1.49 -15.40
N THR A 417 26.32 1.58 -16.70
CA THR A 417 27.51 0.98 -17.31
C THR A 417 28.81 1.51 -16.69
N ALA A 418 28.92 2.82 -16.49
CA ALA A 418 30.09 3.41 -15.82
C ALA A 418 30.19 2.98 -14.34
N ASP A 419 29.06 2.96 -13.63
CA ASP A 419 29.01 2.58 -12.22
C ASP A 419 29.32 1.10 -12.01
N VAL A 420 28.77 0.18 -12.82
CA VAL A 420 29.08 -1.26 -12.68
C VAL A 420 30.55 -1.53 -12.97
N ARG A 421 31.15 -0.84 -13.97
CA ARG A 421 32.58 -0.95 -14.24
C ARG A 421 33.42 -0.49 -13.06
N ARG A 422 33.06 0.65 -12.48
CA ARG A 422 33.75 1.23 -11.33
C ARG A 422 33.61 0.39 -10.07
N VAL A 423 32.40 -0.06 -9.73
CA VAL A 423 32.09 -0.73 -8.46
C VAL A 423 32.55 -2.18 -8.47
N ALA A 424 32.31 -2.91 -9.56
CA ALA A 424 32.66 -4.34 -9.67
C ALA A 424 34.05 -4.59 -10.31
N GLY A 425 34.80 -3.53 -10.63
CA GLY A 425 36.18 -3.61 -11.13
C GLY A 425 36.31 -4.25 -12.51
N TYR A 426 35.36 -3.97 -13.42
CA TYR A 426 35.45 -4.40 -14.82
C TYR A 426 36.40 -3.48 -15.62
N GLY A 427 37.04 -4.04 -16.64
CA GLY A 427 37.83 -3.25 -17.59
C GLY A 427 37.01 -2.18 -18.33
N PRO A 428 37.65 -1.21 -19.01
CA PRO A 428 36.97 -0.08 -19.66
C PRO A 428 35.88 -0.47 -20.67
N GLU A 429 36.06 -1.60 -21.37
CA GLU A 429 35.11 -2.13 -22.36
C GLU A 429 34.39 -3.39 -21.87
N GLU A 430 34.68 -3.87 -20.67
CA GLU A 430 34.12 -5.10 -20.12
C GLU A 430 32.79 -4.79 -19.41
N LEU A 431 31.83 -5.71 -19.53
CA LEU A 431 30.54 -5.67 -18.85
C LEU A 431 30.19 -7.07 -18.33
N PRO A 432 29.42 -7.15 -17.24
CA PRO A 432 28.98 -8.44 -16.70
C PRO A 432 28.16 -9.22 -17.73
N GLN A 433 28.51 -10.48 -17.97
CA GLN A 433 27.78 -11.35 -18.91
C GLN A 433 26.50 -11.92 -18.31
N SER A 434 26.46 -12.04 -16.98
CA SER A 434 25.32 -12.57 -16.24
C SER A 434 25.18 -11.93 -14.86
N ALA A 435 23.98 -12.02 -14.28
CA ALA A 435 23.73 -11.54 -12.93
C ALA A 435 24.54 -12.33 -11.88
N GLN A 436 24.76 -13.62 -12.12
CA GLN A 436 25.55 -14.50 -11.26
C GLN A 436 27.02 -14.10 -11.23
N GLU A 437 27.59 -13.78 -12.40
CA GLU A 437 28.97 -13.30 -12.48
C GLU A 437 29.14 -11.99 -11.70
N LEU A 438 28.21 -11.05 -11.88
CA LEU A 438 28.21 -9.79 -11.14
C LEU A 438 28.07 -10.01 -9.63
N ALA A 439 27.15 -10.88 -9.21
CA ALA A 439 26.96 -11.25 -7.81
C ALA A 439 28.22 -11.90 -7.21
N GLY A 440 28.99 -12.67 -7.98
CA GLY A 440 30.25 -13.26 -7.51
C GLY A 440 31.32 -12.24 -7.17
N ARG A 441 31.29 -11.06 -7.80
CA ARG A 441 32.15 -9.92 -7.47
C ARG A 441 31.58 -9.09 -6.31
N LEU A 442 30.26 -8.87 -6.30
CA LEU A 442 29.62 -7.92 -5.38
C LEU A 442 29.08 -8.53 -4.08
N LEU A 443 28.81 -9.83 -4.00
CA LEU A 443 28.19 -10.45 -2.84
C LEU A 443 29.07 -11.56 -2.27
N SER A 444 29.43 -11.40 -1.00
CA SER A 444 30.07 -12.44 -0.20
C SER A 444 29.09 -12.95 0.87
N CYS A 445 28.83 -14.25 0.87
CA CYS A 445 28.01 -14.93 1.86
C CYS A 445 28.90 -15.71 2.82
N VAL A 446 28.58 -15.69 4.12
CA VAL A 446 29.27 -16.51 5.11
C VAL A 446 28.28 -17.27 5.99
N TYR A 447 28.36 -18.60 5.97
CA TYR A 447 27.67 -19.48 6.90
C TYR A 447 28.58 -19.75 8.11
N MET A 448 28.09 -19.48 9.31
CA MET A 448 28.84 -19.62 10.58
C MET A 448 28.14 -20.64 11.49
N GLY A 449 28.44 -21.91 11.23
CA GLY A 449 27.86 -23.05 11.93
C GLY A 449 28.52 -23.32 13.29
N THR A 450 27.79 -24.04 14.13
CA THR A 450 28.26 -24.62 15.40
C THR A 450 27.99 -26.12 15.41
N ALA A 451 28.41 -26.83 16.46
CA ALA A 451 28.10 -28.25 16.66
C ALA A 451 26.58 -28.56 16.67
N ASN A 452 25.73 -27.55 16.91
CA ASN A 452 24.27 -27.69 16.94
C ASN A 452 23.61 -27.37 15.58
N SER A 453 24.36 -26.87 14.60
CA SER A 453 23.81 -26.47 13.31
C SER A 453 23.54 -27.68 12.43
N SER A 454 22.35 -27.72 11.80
CA SER A 454 21.92 -28.82 10.95
C SER A 454 22.66 -28.83 9.60
N ARG A 455 22.74 -30.01 8.99
CA ARG A 455 23.30 -30.16 7.64
C ARG A 455 22.41 -29.46 6.62
N GLU A 456 21.11 -29.46 6.86
CA GLU A 456 20.07 -28.92 5.99
C GLU A 456 20.16 -27.39 5.89
N THR A 457 20.35 -26.67 7.01
CA THR A 457 20.52 -25.20 6.97
C THR A 457 21.77 -24.80 6.21
N ARG A 458 22.88 -25.53 6.44
CA ARG A 458 24.15 -25.33 5.74
C ARG A 458 24.02 -25.55 4.23
N GLU A 459 23.35 -26.63 3.83
CA GLU A 459 23.18 -26.95 2.41
C GLU A 459 22.29 -25.92 1.72
N ARG A 460 21.17 -25.50 2.33
CA ARG A 460 20.30 -24.45 1.77
C ARG A 460 21.05 -23.13 1.57
N ALA A 461 21.85 -22.72 2.55
CA ALA A 461 22.68 -21.51 2.44
C ALA A 461 23.68 -21.61 1.29
N LYS A 462 24.36 -22.76 1.14
CA LYS A 462 25.33 -23.00 0.07
C LYS A 462 24.66 -22.97 -1.30
N VAL A 463 23.59 -23.75 -1.50
CA VAL A 463 22.87 -23.84 -2.78
C VAL A 463 22.28 -22.49 -3.18
N LEU A 464 21.76 -21.70 -2.24
CA LEU A 464 21.27 -20.37 -2.54
C LEU A 464 22.40 -19.44 -3.00
N ALA A 465 23.54 -19.47 -2.31
CA ALA A 465 24.69 -18.65 -2.69
C ALA A 465 25.17 -19.01 -4.11
N GLU A 466 25.19 -20.31 -4.45
CA GLU A 466 25.51 -20.79 -5.80
C GLU A 466 24.48 -20.33 -6.85
N GLN A 467 23.18 -20.40 -6.56
CA GLN A 467 22.11 -19.96 -7.47
C GLN A 467 22.15 -18.45 -7.75
N VAL A 468 22.44 -17.65 -6.73
CA VAL A 468 22.63 -16.20 -6.86
C VAL A 468 23.96 -15.89 -7.57
N GLY A 469 24.96 -16.77 -7.47
CA GLY A 469 26.32 -16.57 -7.98
C GLY A 469 27.29 -15.93 -6.98
N ALA A 470 26.91 -15.85 -5.70
CA ALA A 470 27.69 -15.20 -4.65
C ALA A 470 28.95 -16.00 -4.25
N TYR A 471 29.98 -15.31 -3.79
CA TYR A 471 31.14 -15.96 -3.15
C TYR A 471 30.74 -16.49 -1.76
N HIS A 472 30.83 -17.81 -1.54
CA HIS A 472 30.36 -18.44 -0.30
C HIS A 472 31.49 -19.00 0.56
N LEU A 473 31.47 -18.66 1.84
CA LEU A 473 32.31 -19.25 2.88
C LEU A 473 31.47 -20.02 3.89
N SER A 474 32.01 -21.14 4.36
CA SER A 474 31.38 -21.96 5.39
C SER A 474 32.38 -22.25 6.49
N LEU A 475 32.11 -21.72 7.69
CA LEU A 475 33.02 -21.72 8.84
C LEU A 475 32.35 -22.37 10.05
N THR A 476 33.16 -23.01 10.91
CA THR A 476 32.74 -23.50 12.23
C THR A 476 33.29 -22.58 13.32
N ILE A 477 32.42 -22.05 14.18
CA ILE A 477 32.83 -21.07 15.22
C ILE A 477 33.04 -21.67 16.61
N ASP A 478 32.85 -22.99 16.78
CA ASP A 478 32.93 -23.66 18.09
C ASP A 478 34.26 -23.41 18.80
N GLY A 479 35.39 -23.43 18.08
CA GLY A 479 36.71 -23.18 18.67
C GLY A 479 36.83 -21.79 19.30
N VAL A 480 36.29 -20.76 18.65
CA VAL A 480 36.32 -19.38 19.15
C VAL A 480 35.34 -19.21 20.32
N VAL A 481 34.16 -19.83 20.22
CA VAL A 481 33.16 -19.83 21.29
C VAL A 481 33.73 -20.49 22.55
N GLU A 482 34.36 -21.65 22.42
CA GLU A 482 34.93 -22.40 23.54
C GLU A 482 36.10 -21.64 24.19
N ALA A 483 36.90 -20.93 23.40
CA ALA A 483 37.96 -20.06 23.93
C ALA A 483 37.39 -18.92 24.80
N VAL A 484 36.32 -18.25 24.35
CA VAL A 484 35.67 -17.17 25.11
C VAL A 484 34.97 -17.71 26.37
N VAL A 485 34.28 -18.85 26.26
CA VAL A 485 33.63 -19.51 27.41
C VAL A 485 34.68 -19.94 28.44
N SER A 486 35.80 -20.50 27.99
CA SER A 486 36.92 -20.90 28.87
C SER A 486 37.55 -19.71 29.59
N LEU A 487 37.74 -18.60 28.87
CA LEU A 487 38.22 -17.35 29.47
C LEU A 487 37.26 -16.81 30.54
N PHE A 488 35.95 -16.79 30.25
CA PHE A 488 34.93 -16.40 31.22
C PHE A 488 34.96 -17.29 32.46
N ALA A 489 35.02 -18.61 32.26
CA ALA A 489 35.09 -19.58 33.35
C ALA A 489 36.35 -19.39 34.22
N ALA A 490 37.50 -19.08 33.61
CA ALA A 490 38.75 -18.79 34.32
C ALA A 490 38.69 -17.47 35.10
N ALA A 491 38.13 -16.41 34.50
CA ALA A 491 38.16 -15.05 35.07
C ALA A 491 37.07 -14.79 36.13
N VAL A 492 35.85 -15.32 35.94
CA VAL A 492 34.68 -14.95 36.77
C VAL A 492 34.43 -15.95 37.90
N SER A 493 34.74 -17.22 37.68
CA SER A 493 34.37 -18.29 38.61
C SER A 493 35.39 -18.55 39.72
N GLY A 494 36.53 -17.83 39.75
CA GLY A 494 37.64 -18.15 40.66
C GLY A 494 38.13 -19.61 40.51
N GLY A 495 38.01 -20.18 39.30
CA GLY A 495 38.26 -21.60 39.02
C GLY A 495 37.11 -22.57 39.31
N ARG A 496 35.99 -22.14 39.91
CA ARG A 496 34.82 -23.00 40.19
C ARG A 496 33.95 -23.17 38.94
N ARG A 497 34.05 -24.32 38.28
CA ARG A 497 33.09 -24.71 37.24
C ARG A 497 31.83 -25.24 37.90
N PRO A 498 30.64 -24.64 37.70
CA PRO A 498 29.43 -25.28 38.16
C PRO A 498 29.28 -26.62 37.42
N GLN A 499 28.81 -27.66 38.10
CA GLN A 499 28.74 -29.02 37.54
C GLN A 499 27.29 -29.44 37.25
N PHE A 500 27.08 -30.17 36.16
CA PHE A 500 25.78 -30.80 35.91
C PHE A 500 25.47 -31.76 37.07
N ARG A 501 24.17 -32.00 37.31
CA ARG A 501 23.70 -32.94 38.32
C ARG A 501 24.26 -34.36 38.10
N ALA A 502 24.51 -34.71 36.84
CA ALA A 502 25.17 -35.94 36.41
C ALA A 502 26.65 -36.05 36.85
N HIS A 503 27.27 -34.95 37.27
CA HIS A 503 28.68 -34.86 37.70
C HIS A 503 28.84 -34.34 39.14
N GLY A 504 27.79 -34.39 39.95
CA GLY A 504 27.85 -34.06 41.38
C GLY A 504 27.45 -32.63 41.77
N GLY A 505 27.01 -31.80 40.83
CA GLY A 505 26.54 -30.43 41.13
C GLY A 505 25.13 -30.37 41.73
N GLY A 506 24.88 -29.38 42.59
CA GLY A 506 23.58 -29.16 43.22
C GLY A 506 22.46 -28.74 42.24
N THR A 507 21.20 -28.79 42.67
CA THR A 507 20.04 -28.41 41.83
C THR A 507 20.12 -26.96 41.32
N ALA A 508 20.62 -26.05 42.15
CA ALA A 508 20.85 -24.65 41.77
C ALA A 508 21.99 -24.50 40.74
N GLU A 509 23.07 -25.28 40.85
CA GLU A 509 24.17 -25.30 39.88
C GLU A 509 23.73 -25.90 38.55
N ASN A 510 22.95 -26.98 38.57
CA ASN A 510 22.46 -27.61 37.35
C ASN A 510 21.47 -26.72 36.59
N LEU A 511 20.55 -26.07 37.30
CA LEU A 511 19.60 -25.14 36.72
C LEU A 511 20.28 -23.83 36.26
N ALA A 512 21.30 -23.37 36.99
CA ALA A 512 22.13 -22.24 36.60
C ALA A 512 23.02 -22.59 35.39
N LEU A 513 23.60 -23.78 35.27
CA LEU A 513 24.35 -24.21 34.08
C LEU A 513 23.43 -24.39 32.89
N GLN A 514 22.31 -25.08 33.05
CA GLN A 514 21.38 -25.27 31.94
C GLN A 514 20.88 -23.93 31.40
N ASN A 515 20.53 -22.98 32.28
CA ASN A 515 20.02 -21.67 31.84
C ASN A 515 21.11 -20.64 31.50
N ILE A 516 22.18 -20.54 32.28
CA ILE A 516 23.28 -19.58 32.08
C ILE A 516 24.24 -20.10 31.02
N GLN A 517 24.64 -21.37 31.02
CA GLN A 517 25.59 -21.88 30.00
C GLN A 517 24.95 -21.90 28.62
N ALA A 518 23.70 -22.33 28.47
CA ALA A 518 23.00 -22.26 27.19
C ALA A 518 22.81 -20.80 26.75
N ARG A 519 22.20 -19.94 27.58
CA ARG A 519 21.99 -18.52 27.21
C ARG A 519 23.29 -17.76 27.01
N LEU A 520 24.33 -18.01 27.80
CA LEU A 520 25.66 -17.41 27.66
C LEU A 520 26.31 -17.87 26.36
N ARG A 521 26.32 -19.19 26.06
CA ARG A 521 26.84 -19.72 24.80
C ARG A 521 26.09 -19.14 23.62
N MET A 522 24.77 -19.07 23.66
CA MET A 522 23.97 -18.45 22.60
C MET A 522 24.29 -16.97 22.40
N ASN A 523 24.40 -16.20 23.49
CA ASN A 523 24.78 -14.78 23.43
C ASN A 523 26.20 -14.59 22.88
N ILE A 524 27.16 -15.41 23.31
CA ILE A 524 28.54 -15.39 22.81
C ILE A 524 28.57 -15.74 21.32
N GLN A 525 27.90 -16.82 20.93
CA GLN A 525 27.81 -17.25 19.53
C GLN A 525 27.23 -16.14 18.65
N ALA A 526 26.09 -15.55 19.05
CA ALA A 526 25.43 -14.50 18.28
C ALA A 526 26.33 -13.27 18.08
N ARG A 527 27.05 -12.83 19.13
CA ARG A 527 27.97 -11.68 19.04
C ARG A 527 29.26 -12.00 18.28
N LEU A 528 29.81 -13.20 18.44
CA LEU A 528 31.01 -13.61 17.70
C LEU A 528 30.74 -13.71 16.20
N ARG A 529 29.54 -14.14 15.79
CA ARG A 529 29.14 -14.10 14.38
C ARG A 529 29.19 -12.67 13.82
N MET A 530 28.73 -11.67 14.58
CA MET A 530 28.84 -10.26 14.19
C MET A 530 30.31 -9.82 14.07
N VAL A 531 31.14 -10.11 15.08
CA VAL A 531 32.57 -9.76 15.05
C VAL A 531 33.28 -10.35 13.83
N LEU A 532 33.02 -11.63 13.53
CA LEU A 532 33.57 -12.31 12.36
C LEU A 532 33.04 -11.73 11.05
N ALA A 533 31.75 -11.38 10.98
CA ALA A 533 31.16 -10.76 9.79
C ALA A 533 31.85 -9.44 9.44
N PHE A 534 32.07 -8.56 10.42
CA PHE A 534 32.79 -7.29 10.19
C PHE A 534 34.27 -7.50 9.86
N LEU A 535 34.95 -8.44 10.52
CA LEU A 535 36.34 -8.79 10.19
C LEU A 535 36.47 -9.26 8.74
N LEU A 536 35.57 -10.14 8.31
CA LEU A 536 35.51 -10.63 6.94
C LEU A 536 35.16 -9.52 5.96
N ALA A 537 34.23 -8.63 6.31
CA ALA A 537 33.83 -7.53 5.44
C ALA A 537 34.99 -6.58 5.15
N GLN A 538 35.88 -6.40 6.13
CA GLN A 538 37.07 -5.57 5.99
C GLN A 538 38.21 -6.27 5.23
N LEU A 539 38.39 -7.58 5.42
CA LEU A 539 39.58 -8.29 4.91
C LEU A 539 39.34 -9.18 3.69
N LEU A 540 38.11 -9.60 3.40
CA LEU A 540 37.83 -10.48 2.26
C LEU A 540 38.23 -9.89 0.91
N PRO A 541 37.99 -8.60 0.61
CA PRO A 541 38.48 -8.02 -0.64
C PRO A 541 40.00 -8.13 -0.78
N TRP A 542 40.75 -7.93 0.32
CA TRP A 542 42.20 -8.12 0.36
C TRP A 542 42.60 -9.59 0.13
N VAL A 543 41.99 -10.55 0.83
CA VAL A 543 42.26 -11.99 0.68
C VAL A 543 42.00 -12.45 -0.76
N ARG A 544 40.95 -11.92 -1.39
CA ARG A 544 40.53 -12.28 -2.74
C ARG A 544 41.30 -11.52 -3.84
N GLY A 545 42.19 -10.60 -3.47
CA GLY A 545 42.89 -9.75 -4.43
C GLY A 545 41.95 -8.92 -5.31
N VAL A 546 40.75 -8.57 -4.82
CA VAL A 546 39.77 -7.77 -5.55
C VAL A 546 40.32 -6.34 -5.62
N PRO A 547 40.71 -5.84 -6.80
CA PRO A 547 41.25 -4.49 -6.92
C PRO A 547 40.14 -3.48 -6.66
N ASN A 548 40.43 -2.47 -5.84
CA ASN A 548 39.72 -1.19 -5.92
C ASN A 548 40.72 -0.08 -6.29
N LYS A 549 40.23 1.09 -6.69
CA LYS A 549 41.09 2.24 -7.05
C LYS A 549 41.97 2.75 -5.89
N SER A 550 41.73 2.34 -4.65
CA SER A 550 42.44 2.80 -3.44
C SER A 550 43.32 1.74 -2.76
N GLY A 551 43.56 0.57 -3.39
CA GLY A 551 44.52 -0.44 -2.93
C GLY A 551 43.98 -1.51 -1.96
N ALA A 552 42.84 -1.31 -1.30
CA ALA A 552 42.12 -2.35 -0.55
C ALA A 552 40.61 -2.03 -0.46
N GLY A 553 39.76 -2.90 -1.02
CA GLY A 553 38.30 -2.80 -0.93
C GLY A 553 37.76 -3.14 0.45
N TRP A 554 36.52 -2.73 0.73
CA TRP A 554 35.75 -3.13 1.91
C TRP A 554 34.32 -3.47 1.50
N LEU A 555 33.61 -4.26 2.30
CA LEU A 555 32.24 -4.68 2.04
C LEU A 555 31.27 -4.08 3.07
N LEU A 556 30.07 -3.74 2.63
CA LEU A 556 28.96 -3.39 3.53
C LEU A 556 28.38 -4.65 4.16
N VAL A 557 28.33 -4.73 5.49
CA VAL A 557 27.65 -5.81 6.21
C VAL A 557 26.14 -5.60 6.12
N LEU A 558 25.43 -6.61 5.63
CA LEU A 558 23.98 -6.62 5.53
C LEU A 558 23.34 -7.31 6.74
N GLY A 559 22.39 -6.62 7.37
CA GLY A 559 21.53 -7.15 8.41
C GLY A 559 20.36 -7.93 7.83
N SER A 560 19.78 -8.83 8.63
CA SER A 560 18.63 -9.66 8.22
C SER A 560 17.53 -9.76 9.27
N ALA A 561 17.45 -8.83 10.22
CA ALA A 561 16.32 -8.77 11.14
C ALA A 561 15.08 -8.25 10.39
N ASN A 562 13.91 -8.86 10.57
CA ASN A 562 12.65 -8.36 10.00
C ASN A 562 11.91 -7.41 10.97
N VAL A 563 10.85 -6.75 10.48
CA VAL A 563 10.14 -5.72 11.23
C VAL A 563 9.45 -6.26 12.50
N ASP A 564 8.97 -7.50 12.46
CA ASP A 564 8.20 -8.10 13.54
C ASP A 564 9.13 -8.51 14.71
N GLU A 565 10.30 -9.06 14.39
CA GLU A 565 11.37 -9.33 15.35
C GLU A 565 11.90 -8.04 15.98
N CYS A 566 12.10 -7.00 15.15
CA CYS A 566 12.53 -5.69 15.62
C CYS A 566 11.51 -5.04 16.56
N LEU A 567 10.21 -5.23 16.30
CA LEU A 567 9.11 -4.71 17.13
C LEU A 567 9.03 -5.43 18.48
N ARG A 568 9.13 -6.76 18.46
CA ARG A 568 9.14 -7.60 19.66
C ARG A 568 10.44 -7.49 20.46
N GLY A 569 11.51 -7.06 19.77
CA GLY A 569 12.89 -7.08 20.23
C GLY A 569 13.42 -8.50 20.42
N TYR A 570 12.97 -9.43 19.56
CA TYR A 570 13.41 -10.82 19.51
C TYR A 570 14.71 -10.95 18.70
N LEU A 571 15.76 -10.35 19.23
CA LEU A 571 17.11 -10.33 18.67
C LEU A 571 18.13 -10.14 19.79
N THR A 572 19.36 -10.60 19.62
CA THR A 572 20.41 -10.36 20.60
C THR A 572 21.03 -9.00 20.31
N LYS A 573 21.08 -8.12 21.32
CA LYS A 573 21.69 -6.80 21.13
C LYS A 573 23.17 -6.98 20.75
N TYR A 574 23.56 -6.40 19.61
CA TYR A 574 24.88 -6.52 18.98
C TYR A 574 25.24 -7.91 18.43
N ASP A 575 24.26 -8.67 17.94
CA ASP A 575 24.50 -9.80 17.03
C ASP A 575 24.43 -9.35 15.56
N CYS A 576 24.26 -10.29 14.61
CA CYS A 576 24.13 -9.98 13.17
C CYS A 576 22.86 -9.19 12.79
N SER A 577 21.97 -8.87 13.74
CA SER A 577 20.94 -7.84 13.56
C SER A 577 21.53 -6.42 13.58
N SER A 578 22.75 -6.27 14.11
CA SER A 578 23.56 -5.06 14.07
C SER A 578 24.59 -5.19 12.93
N ALA A 579 24.27 -4.58 11.81
CA ALA A 579 25.05 -4.48 10.58
C ALA A 579 25.10 -3.01 10.10
N ASP A 580 25.72 -2.74 8.94
CA ASP A 580 25.79 -1.39 8.37
C ASP A 580 24.43 -0.92 7.86
N ILE A 581 23.75 -1.77 7.08
CA ILE A 581 22.41 -1.52 6.53
C ILE A 581 21.57 -2.81 6.51
N ASN A 582 20.24 -2.67 6.57
CA ASN A 582 19.33 -3.81 6.53
C ASN A 582 18.20 -3.59 5.49
N PRO A 583 18.22 -4.28 4.34
CA PRO A 583 17.22 -4.08 3.29
C PRO A 583 15.84 -4.65 3.64
N ILE A 584 15.71 -5.49 4.68
CA ILE A 584 14.45 -6.14 5.05
C ILE A 584 13.91 -5.72 6.43
N GLY A 585 14.59 -4.79 7.12
CA GLY A 585 14.26 -4.40 8.51
C GLY A 585 12.90 -3.75 8.69
N SER A 586 12.23 -3.36 7.61
CA SER A 586 10.86 -2.86 7.61
C SER A 586 9.90 -3.73 6.78
N ILE A 587 10.18 -5.03 6.65
CA ILE A 587 9.31 -5.99 5.95
C ILE A 587 8.75 -7.01 6.95
N SER A 588 7.45 -7.32 6.84
CA SER A 588 6.79 -8.32 7.67
C SER A 588 7.27 -9.73 7.36
N LYS A 589 7.29 -10.63 8.36
CA LYS A 589 7.66 -12.04 8.15
C LYS A 589 6.73 -12.71 7.15
N ALA A 590 5.44 -12.37 7.18
CA ALA A 590 4.45 -12.90 6.25
C ALA A 590 4.76 -12.49 4.81
N ASP A 591 5.11 -11.23 4.57
CA ASP A 591 5.46 -10.75 3.24
C ASP A 591 6.80 -11.32 2.76
N LEU A 592 7.78 -11.53 3.65
CA LEU A 592 9.03 -12.23 3.31
C LEU A 592 8.77 -13.67 2.85
N ARG A 593 7.86 -14.39 3.51
CA ARG A 593 7.48 -15.76 3.08
C ARG A 593 6.83 -15.76 1.69
N SER A 594 5.91 -14.82 1.44
CA SER A 594 5.32 -14.66 0.10
C SER A 594 6.38 -14.34 -0.95
N PHE A 595 7.29 -13.43 -0.63
CA PHE A 595 8.42 -13.07 -1.49
C PHE A 595 9.33 -14.26 -1.79
N LEU A 596 9.65 -15.12 -0.83
CA LEU A 596 10.50 -16.30 -1.06
C LEU A 596 9.88 -17.27 -2.08
N GLN A 597 8.57 -17.51 -2.00
CA GLN A 597 7.84 -18.34 -2.97
C GLN A 597 7.84 -17.70 -4.37
N TRP A 598 7.63 -16.39 -4.42
CA TRP A 598 7.68 -15.64 -5.67
C TRP A 598 9.09 -15.65 -6.29
N ALA A 599 10.12 -15.38 -5.48
CA ALA A 599 11.52 -15.34 -5.89
C ALA A 599 12.02 -16.70 -6.36
N ALA A 600 11.52 -17.79 -5.78
CA ALA A 600 11.87 -19.14 -6.20
C ALA A 600 11.57 -19.40 -7.70
N THR A 601 10.53 -18.75 -8.21
CA THR A 601 10.06 -18.91 -9.59
C THR A 601 10.46 -17.76 -10.50
N HIS A 602 10.29 -16.52 -10.04
CA HIS A 602 10.45 -15.31 -10.88
C HIS A 602 11.89 -14.79 -10.93
N LEU A 603 12.70 -15.05 -9.90
CA LEU A 603 14.13 -14.70 -9.90
C LEU A 603 15.04 -15.88 -10.27
N GLY A 604 14.47 -17.09 -10.41
CA GLY A 604 15.21 -18.30 -10.76
C GLY A 604 15.98 -18.96 -9.61
N TYR A 605 15.51 -18.81 -8.37
CA TYR A 605 16.17 -19.34 -7.16
C TYR A 605 15.37 -20.46 -6.47
N PRO A 606 15.20 -21.64 -7.09
CA PRO A 606 14.24 -22.66 -6.63
C PRO A 606 14.47 -23.18 -5.20
N VAL A 607 15.68 -23.04 -4.64
CA VAL A 607 15.95 -23.44 -3.25
C VAL A 607 15.14 -22.61 -2.24
N LEU A 608 14.72 -21.39 -2.60
CA LEU A 608 13.95 -20.51 -1.71
C LEU A 608 12.59 -21.10 -1.34
N ALA A 609 11.99 -21.94 -2.20
CA ALA A 609 10.77 -22.67 -1.86
C ALA A 609 11.00 -23.68 -0.71
N GLN A 610 12.18 -24.31 -0.68
CA GLN A 610 12.58 -25.21 0.40
C GLN A 610 12.90 -24.44 1.68
N VAL A 611 13.50 -23.25 1.55
CA VAL A 611 13.77 -22.35 2.69
C VAL A 611 12.46 -21.90 3.33
N GLU A 612 11.45 -21.53 2.55
CA GLU A 612 10.15 -21.09 3.07
C GLU A 612 9.38 -22.24 3.74
N ALA A 613 9.45 -23.45 3.17
CA ALA A 613 8.80 -24.63 3.73
C ALA A 613 9.48 -25.17 5.01
N ALA A 614 10.73 -24.77 5.27
CA ALA A 614 11.46 -25.23 6.45
C ALA A 614 10.88 -24.59 7.73
N PRO A 615 10.78 -25.36 8.84
CA PRO A 615 10.31 -24.81 10.11
C PRO A 615 11.29 -23.74 10.63
N PRO A 616 10.79 -22.58 11.12
CA PRO A 616 11.63 -21.53 11.68
C PRO A 616 12.15 -21.93 13.06
N THR A 617 13.42 -22.31 13.15
CA THR A 617 14.08 -22.74 14.38
C THR A 617 15.44 -22.05 14.54
N ALA A 618 15.69 -21.43 15.69
CA ALA A 618 17.04 -21.01 16.08
C ALA A 618 17.84 -22.23 16.58
N GLU A 619 18.71 -22.80 15.72
CA GLU A 619 19.59 -23.95 16.03
C GLU A 619 20.77 -23.55 16.97
N LEU A 620 20.43 -22.91 18.09
CA LEU A 620 21.39 -22.38 19.06
C LEU A 620 21.49 -23.26 20.31
N GLU A 621 20.49 -24.12 20.56
CA GLU A 621 20.46 -25.09 21.66
C GLU A 621 20.78 -26.53 21.18
N PRO A 622 21.48 -27.35 21.99
CA PRO A 622 21.62 -28.78 21.71
C PRO A 622 20.23 -29.44 21.79
N LEU A 623 19.86 -30.23 20.78
CA LEU A 623 18.67 -31.07 20.84
C LEU A 623 18.82 -32.10 21.97
N VAL A 624 17.91 -32.09 22.94
CA VAL A 624 17.78 -33.19 23.91
C VAL A 624 17.17 -34.39 23.17
N GLU A 625 17.74 -35.59 23.29
CA GLU A 625 17.22 -36.80 22.64
C GLU A 625 15.71 -36.95 22.88
N GLY A 626 14.92 -36.93 21.79
CA GLY A 626 13.46 -37.05 21.82
C GLY A 626 12.67 -35.74 21.84
N GLN A 627 13.32 -34.55 21.88
CA GLN A 627 12.65 -33.25 21.78
C GLN A 627 12.85 -32.59 20.41
N GLN A 628 11.78 -32.04 19.83
CA GLN A 628 11.85 -31.27 18.60
C GLN A 628 12.53 -29.91 18.84
N PRO A 629 13.23 -29.34 17.83
CA PRO A 629 13.81 -28.00 17.92
C PRO A 629 12.74 -26.95 18.29
N GLN A 630 13.10 -26.04 19.19
CA GLN A 630 12.20 -24.97 19.64
C GLN A 630 11.93 -24.00 18.48
N LEU A 631 10.64 -23.80 18.16
CA LEU A 631 10.20 -22.85 17.14
C LEU A 631 10.23 -21.41 17.67
N ASP A 632 10.59 -20.45 16.83
CA ASP A 632 10.71 -19.04 17.21
C ASP A 632 9.38 -18.48 17.78
N GLU A 633 8.24 -18.84 17.19
CA GLU A 633 6.91 -18.42 17.66
C GLU A 633 6.55 -18.98 19.05
N VAL A 634 7.03 -20.20 19.36
CA VAL A 634 6.82 -20.84 20.65
C VAL A 634 7.65 -20.13 21.72
N ASP A 635 8.91 -19.79 21.42
CA ASP A 635 9.77 -19.04 22.33
C ASP A 635 9.30 -17.60 22.55
N MET A 636 8.80 -16.94 21.49
CA MET A 636 8.22 -15.60 21.60
C MET A 636 6.91 -15.56 22.39
N GLY A 637 6.20 -16.70 22.47
CA GLY A 637 4.86 -16.84 23.04
C GLY A 637 3.75 -16.23 22.17
N MET A 638 4.04 -15.98 20.89
CA MET A 638 3.14 -15.34 19.94
C MET A 638 3.56 -15.65 18.51
N THR A 639 2.56 -15.78 17.63
CA THR A 639 2.80 -16.01 16.20
C THR A 639 3.23 -14.72 15.49
N TYR A 640 3.90 -14.83 14.34
CA TYR A 640 4.22 -13.68 13.49
C TYR A 640 2.95 -12.98 12.99
N ALA A 641 1.87 -13.72 12.73
CA ALA A 641 0.58 -13.14 12.34
C ALA A 641 0.00 -12.25 13.46
N GLU A 642 0.09 -12.68 14.71
CA GLU A 642 -0.28 -11.86 15.87
C GLU A 642 0.64 -10.65 16.01
N LEU A 643 1.96 -10.81 15.83
CA LEU A 643 2.92 -9.70 15.90
C LEU A 643 2.66 -8.62 14.86
N SER A 644 2.45 -8.97 13.59
CA SER A 644 2.13 -8.00 12.56
C SER A 644 0.79 -7.31 12.84
N LEU A 645 -0.21 -8.03 13.38
CA LEU A 645 -1.47 -7.43 13.83
C LEU A 645 -1.23 -6.43 14.96
N TYR A 646 -0.46 -6.79 15.99
CA TYR A 646 -0.14 -5.90 17.10
C TYR A 646 0.65 -4.67 16.63
N GLY A 647 1.58 -4.84 15.68
CA GLY A 647 2.31 -3.75 15.04
C GLY A 647 1.37 -2.75 14.38
N ARG A 648 0.45 -3.23 13.53
CA ARG A 648 -0.55 -2.39 12.85
C ARG A 648 -1.49 -1.73 13.85
N LEU A 649 -2.02 -2.45 14.84
CA LEU A 649 -2.87 -1.86 15.87
C LEU A 649 -2.13 -0.77 16.66
N ARG A 650 -0.89 -1.04 17.07
CA ARG A 650 -0.07 -0.12 17.87
C ARG A 650 0.27 1.16 17.09
N LYS A 651 0.77 1.03 15.85
CA LYS A 651 1.34 2.15 15.09
C LYS A 651 0.33 2.79 14.15
N VAL A 652 -0.39 2.00 13.34
CA VAL A 652 -1.34 2.50 12.34
C VAL A 652 -2.66 2.89 13.01
N ALA A 653 -3.25 2.00 13.83
CA ALA A 653 -4.48 2.30 14.56
C ALA A 653 -4.26 3.09 15.85
N ARG A 654 -3.01 3.41 16.20
CA ARG A 654 -2.60 4.20 17.37
C ARG A 654 -3.12 3.64 18.71
N ALA A 655 -3.28 2.32 18.80
CA ALA A 655 -3.86 1.66 19.95
C ALA A 655 -2.82 1.41 21.06
N GLY A 656 -3.03 2.03 22.23
CA GLY A 656 -2.37 1.62 23.48
C GLY A 656 -2.93 0.30 24.03
N PRO A 657 -2.47 -0.19 25.20
CA PRO A 657 -2.82 -1.53 25.69
C PRO A 657 -4.33 -1.79 25.80
N VAL A 658 -5.08 -0.84 26.35
CA VAL A 658 -6.53 -0.98 26.54
C VAL A 658 -7.29 -0.95 25.22
N ALA A 659 -6.91 -0.05 24.31
CA ALA A 659 -7.55 0.04 22.99
C ALA A 659 -7.24 -1.20 22.13
N MET A 660 -6.01 -1.73 22.23
CA MET A 660 -5.61 -2.96 21.56
C MET A 660 -6.40 -4.16 22.10
N TYR A 661 -6.59 -4.25 23.43
CA TYR A 661 -7.45 -5.26 24.04
C TYR A 661 -8.87 -5.23 23.46
N ASN A 662 -9.52 -4.06 23.43
CA ASN A 662 -10.88 -3.94 22.89
C ASN A 662 -10.95 -4.35 21.41
N ALA A 663 -9.97 -3.96 20.60
CA ALA A 663 -9.90 -4.34 19.19
C ALA A 663 -9.73 -5.86 19.04
N CYS A 664 -8.81 -6.46 19.79
CA CYS A 664 -8.58 -7.91 19.79
C CYS A 664 -9.80 -8.67 20.33
N ALA A 665 -10.47 -8.18 21.37
CA ALA A 665 -11.69 -8.76 21.92
C ALA A 665 -12.82 -8.78 20.89
N ALA A 666 -12.98 -7.71 20.11
CA ALA A 666 -13.94 -7.68 19.01
C ALA A 666 -13.55 -8.65 17.88
N MET A 667 -12.28 -8.68 17.47
CA MET A 667 -11.81 -9.53 16.36
C MET A 667 -11.80 -11.04 16.70
N TRP A 668 -11.55 -11.38 17.96
CA TRP A 668 -11.43 -12.77 18.43
C TRP A 668 -12.62 -13.21 19.28
N ALA A 669 -13.73 -12.46 19.24
CA ALA A 669 -14.98 -12.83 19.89
C ALA A 669 -15.40 -14.25 19.47
N GLY A 670 -15.74 -15.09 20.45
CA GLY A 670 -16.10 -16.49 20.24
C GLY A 670 -14.95 -17.43 19.87
N ARG A 671 -13.74 -16.91 19.57
CA ARG A 671 -12.55 -17.72 19.27
C ARG A 671 -11.61 -17.85 20.46
N LEU A 672 -11.45 -16.77 21.24
CA LEU A 672 -10.60 -16.75 22.43
C LEU A 672 -11.37 -16.17 23.62
N ALA A 673 -11.14 -16.75 24.81
CA ALA A 673 -11.70 -16.22 26.04
C ALA A 673 -11.14 -14.81 26.33
N PRO A 674 -11.94 -13.86 26.85
CA PRO A 674 -11.48 -12.50 27.15
C PRO A 674 -10.22 -12.45 28.03
N ALA A 675 -10.09 -13.37 28.99
CA ALA A 675 -8.89 -13.50 29.83
C ALA A 675 -7.64 -13.91 29.03
N ALA A 676 -7.76 -14.79 28.04
CA ALA A 676 -6.64 -15.20 27.18
C ALA A 676 -6.18 -14.03 26.28
N ILE A 677 -7.13 -13.24 25.77
CA ILE A 677 -6.85 -12.04 24.99
C ILE A 677 -6.11 -11.00 25.85
N ALA A 678 -6.57 -10.80 27.08
CA ALA A 678 -5.92 -9.92 28.04
C ALA A 678 -4.46 -10.32 28.28
N THR A 679 -4.19 -11.61 28.51
CA THR A 679 -2.82 -12.13 28.69
C THR A 679 -1.95 -11.85 27.47
N LYS A 680 -2.42 -12.19 26.27
CA LYS A 680 -1.66 -11.97 25.03
C LYS A 680 -1.30 -10.50 24.82
N VAL A 681 -2.26 -9.58 24.99
CA VAL A 681 -2.01 -8.13 24.84
C VAL A 681 -1.04 -7.63 25.90
N LYS A 682 -1.18 -8.08 27.16
CA LYS A 682 -0.26 -7.71 28.25
C LYS A 682 1.16 -8.19 27.98
N ASP A 683 1.33 -9.42 27.51
CA ASP A 683 2.63 -9.97 27.22
C ASP A 683 3.30 -9.24 26.06
N PHE A 684 2.56 -8.92 24.98
CA PHE A 684 3.07 -8.07 23.91
C PHE A 684 3.62 -6.74 24.45
N PHE A 685 2.82 -5.97 25.20
CA PHE A 685 3.26 -4.67 25.72
C PHE A 685 4.37 -4.76 26.77
N ARG A 686 4.40 -5.83 27.57
CA ARG A 686 5.48 -6.08 28.53
C ARG A 686 6.79 -6.31 27.79
N PHE A 687 6.82 -7.20 26.80
CA PHE A 687 8.05 -7.52 26.08
C PHE A 687 8.50 -6.41 25.13
N TYR A 688 7.55 -5.74 24.45
CA TYR A 688 7.82 -4.52 23.71
C TYR A 688 8.52 -3.48 24.60
N ALA A 689 8.01 -3.25 25.82
CA ALA A 689 8.57 -2.29 26.75
C ALA A 689 9.97 -2.69 27.26
N ILE A 690 10.17 -3.97 27.62
CA ILE A 690 11.48 -4.49 28.07
C ILE A 690 12.54 -4.32 26.98
N ASN A 691 12.19 -4.65 25.74
CA ASN A 691 13.16 -4.72 24.65
C ASN A 691 13.30 -3.43 23.84
N ARG A 692 12.54 -2.37 24.12
CA ARG A 692 12.58 -1.14 23.31
C ARG A 692 13.97 -0.49 23.23
N HIS A 693 14.79 -0.64 24.26
CA HIS A 693 16.19 -0.21 24.28
C HIS A 693 17.08 -0.86 23.19
N LYS A 694 16.60 -1.92 22.52
CA LYS A 694 17.26 -2.50 21.34
C LYS A 694 16.96 -1.70 20.08
N SER A 695 15.75 -1.13 19.97
CA SER A 695 15.34 -0.33 18.81
C SER A 695 16.18 0.94 18.62
N THR A 696 16.76 1.48 19.69
CA THR A 696 17.60 2.69 19.65
C THR A 696 18.94 2.47 18.93
N VAL A 697 19.37 1.21 18.78
CA VAL A 697 20.61 0.84 18.09
C VAL A 697 20.35 -0.16 16.95
N LEU A 698 19.10 -0.23 16.48
CA LEU A 698 18.80 -1.03 15.29
C LEU A 698 19.52 -0.48 14.08
N THR A 699 20.01 -1.39 13.24
CA THR A 699 20.62 -1.05 11.96
C THR A 699 19.66 -0.23 11.10
N PRO A 700 20.16 0.85 10.45
CA PRO A 700 19.39 1.61 9.47
C PRO A 700 18.78 0.67 8.42
N SER A 701 17.47 0.72 8.29
CA SER A 701 16.71 -0.24 7.49
C SER A 701 15.90 0.45 6.41
N TYR A 702 15.83 -0.15 5.22
CA TYR A 702 14.95 0.28 4.14
C TYR A 702 13.53 0.47 4.67
N HIS A 703 12.95 1.66 4.49
CA HIS A 703 11.58 1.92 4.94
C HIS A 703 10.56 1.33 3.97
N MET A 704 9.60 0.57 4.48
CA MET A 704 8.58 -0.07 3.66
C MET A 704 7.24 -0.21 4.40
N GLU A 705 7.23 -0.85 5.57
CA GLU A 705 6.01 -1.02 6.36
C GLU A 705 5.62 0.24 7.15
N SER A 706 4.33 0.56 7.12
CA SER A 706 3.73 1.69 7.85
C SER A 706 3.71 1.51 9.38
N TYR A 707 4.20 0.37 9.89
CA TYR A 707 4.26 0.07 11.31
C TYR A 707 5.68 -0.17 11.85
N SER A 708 6.71 0.22 11.08
CA SER A 708 8.11 0.08 11.47
C SER A 708 8.41 0.58 12.89
N PRO A 709 9.19 -0.15 13.70
CA PRO A 709 9.60 0.28 15.03
C PRO A 709 10.86 1.16 15.04
N ASP A 710 11.35 1.63 13.89
CA ASP A 710 12.56 2.48 13.80
C ASP A 710 12.45 3.71 14.71
N ASP A 711 13.40 3.84 15.64
CA ASP A 711 13.39 4.91 16.64
C ASP A 711 14.09 6.19 16.15
N ASN A 712 14.88 6.11 15.08
CA ASN A 712 15.66 7.25 14.59
C ASN A 712 14.79 8.29 13.85
N ARG A 713 13.81 7.83 13.06
CA ARG A 713 12.99 8.71 12.22
C ARG A 713 11.50 8.47 12.39
N PHE A 714 11.05 7.22 12.24
CA PHE A 714 9.63 6.92 12.00
C PHE A 714 8.76 6.76 13.26
N ASP A 715 9.30 6.16 14.32
CA ASP A 715 8.55 5.78 15.51
C ASP A 715 9.23 6.23 16.81
N HIS A 716 9.27 7.55 17.01
CA HIS A 716 9.84 8.17 18.22
C HIS A 716 9.04 7.80 19.47
N ARG A 717 9.67 7.07 20.39
CA ARG A 717 9.05 6.54 21.61
C ARG A 717 10.04 6.59 22.79
N GLN A 718 9.52 6.44 24.00
CA GLN A 718 10.39 6.17 25.15
C GLN A 718 11.10 4.82 24.94
N PHE A 719 12.30 4.65 25.47
CA PHE A 719 12.98 3.35 25.54
C PHE A 719 13.11 2.83 26.97
N LEU A 720 12.86 3.67 27.98
CA LEU A 720 12.76 3.31 29.39
C LEU A 720 11.29 3.38 29.83
N TYR A 721 10.65 2.21 29.91
CA TYR A 721 9.25 2.09 30.30
C TYR A 721 9.09 1.50 31.71
N ASN A 722 7.97 1.82 32.37
CA ASN A 722 7.46 0.98 33.45
C ASN A 722 6.84 -0.28 32.83
N ILE A 723 7.62 -1.37 32.80
CA ILE A 723 7.26 -2.64 32.16
C ILE A 723 6.03 -3.34 32.76
N ARG A 724 5.56 -2.89 33.94
CA ARG A 724 4.38 -3.45 34.61
C ARG A 724 3.08 -2.85 34.09
N TRP A 725 3.13 -1.70 33.41
CA TRP A 725 1.95 -1.00 32.88
C TRP A 725 0.75 -0.99 33.85
N PRO A 726 0.95 -0.59 35.13
CA PRO A 726 0.03 -0.96 36.23
C PRO A 726 -1.38 -0.43 36.04
N TRP A 727 -1.52 0.79 35.50
CA TRP A 727 -2.83 1.39 35.25
C TRP A 727 -3.56 0.70 34.11
N GLN A 728 -2.86 0.55 32.98
CA GLN A 728 -3.41 -0.01 31.75
C GLN A 728 -3.77 -1.48 31.94
N PHE A 729 -2.92 -2.26 32.62
CA PHE A 729 -3.15 -3.69 32.84
C PHE A 729 -4.29 -3.95 33.81
N ARG A 730 -4.42 -3.16 34.89
CA ARG A 730 -5.59 -3.21 35.77
C ARG A 730 -6.88 -2.89 35.01
N ARG A 731 -6.84 -1.92 34.09
CA ARG A 731 -8.01 -1.59 33.26
C ARG A 731 -8.37 -2.73 32.30
N ILE A 732 -7.37 -3.41 31.72
CA ILE A 732 -7.60 -4.61 30.91
C ILE A 732 -8.25 -5.72 31.74
N ASP A 733 -7.80 -5.95 32.98
CA ASP A 733 -8.40 -6.97 33.86
C ASP A 733 -9.88 -6.71 34.11
N GLN A 734 -10.24 -5.48 34.48
CA GLN A 734 -11.64 -5.09 34.68
C GLN A 734 -12.51 -5.30 33.43
N LEU A 735 -11.96 -4.99 32.25
CA LEU A 735 -12.68 -5.20 30.98
C LEU A 735 -12.81 -6.68 30.66
N ALA A 736 -11.76 -7.47 30.88
CA ALA A 736 -11.80 -8.92 30.65
C ALA A 736 -12.75 -9.63 31.60
N GLU A 737 -12.82 -9.24 32.87
CA GLU A 737 -13.80 -9.73 33.84
C GLU A 737 -15.22 -9.40 33.39
N ARG A 738 -15.47 -8.14 33.01
CA ARG A 738 -16.78 -7.70 32.48
C ARG A 738 -17.19 -8.49 31.24
N ASP A 739 -16.28 -8.64 30.28
CA ASP A 739 -16.56 -9.29 29.00
C ASP A 739 -16.73 -10.81 29.18
N THR A 740 -16.03 -11.41 30.15
CA THR A 740 -16.23 -12.81 30.56
C THR A 740 -17.62 -12.99 31.19
N ALA A 741 -18.01 -12.10 32.09
CA ALA A 741 -19.35 -12.13 32.70
C ALA A 741 -20.46 -11.94 31.65
N ALA A 742 -20.27 -11.03 30.70
CA ALA A 742 -21.20 -10.83 29.59
C ALA A 742 -21.29 -12.06 28.67
N ALA A 743 -20.16 -12.69 28.34
CA ALA A 743 -20.15 -13.93 27.55
C ALA A 743 -20.83 -15.08 28.28
N ALA A 744 -20.62 -15.20 29.60
CA ALA A 744 -21.29 -16.21 30.43
C ALA A 744 -22.81 -15.96 30.52
N ALA A 745 -23.23 -14.70 30.68
CA ALA A 745 -24.65 -14.33 30.69
C ALA A 745 -25.32 -14.60 29.34
N ALA A 746 -24.65 -14.29 28.23
CA ALA A 746 -25.15 -14.59 26.88
C ALA A 746 -25.26 -16.10 26.62
N ALA A 747 -24.27 -16.89 27.08
CA ALA A 747 -24.32 -18.36 26.99
C ALA A 747 -25.45 -18.95 27.85
N ALA A 748 -25.67 -18.41 29.06
CA ALA A 748 -26.77 -18.81 29.92
C ALA A 748 -28.14 -18.44 29.33
N ALA A 749 -28.28 -17.26 28.72
CA ALA A 749 -29.49 -16.85 28.03
C ALA A 749 -29.78 -17.74 26.80
N ALA A 750 -28.74 -18.09 26.02
CA ALA A 750 -28.87 -19.02 24.90
C ALA A 750 -29.24 -20.46 25.35
N ALA A 751 -28.80 -20.87 26.54
CA ALA A 751 -29.18 -22.16 27.14
C ALA A 751 -30.57 -22.15 27.77
N ALA A 752 -31.15 -20.96 28.04
CA ALA A 752 -32.45 -20.78 28.68
C ALA A 752 -33.60 -20.53 27.69
N GLU A 753 -33.35 -20.48 26.38
CA GLU A 753 -34.43 -20.50 25.39
C GLU A 753 -35.19 -21.85 25.48
N PRO A 754 -36.51 -21.85 25.75
CA PRO A 754 -37.27 -23.08 25.86
C PRO A 754 -37.39 -23.73 24.49
N SER A 755 -36.97 -24.99 24.39
CA SER A 755 -37.34 -25.88 23.30
C SER A 755 -38.86 -26.02 23.26
N GLY A 756 -39.52 -25.18 22.47
CA GLY A 756 -40.93 -25.33 22.16
C GLY A 756 -41.15 -26.67 21.49
N THR A 757 -41.82 -27.57 22.20
CA THR A 757 -42.38 -28.81 21.68
C THR A 757 -43.39 -28.51 20.59
N ALA A 758 -43.02 -28.80 19.34
CA ALA A 758 -43.97 -29.19 18.32
C ALA A 758 -43.74 -30.69 18.06
N ALA A 759 -44.61 -31.52 18.61
CA ALA A 759 -44.67 -32.92 18.25
C ALA A 759 -45.10 -33.04 16.78
N ALA A 760 -44.19 -33.51 15.92
CA ALA A 760 -44.52 -34.02 14.59
C ALA A 760 -43.55 -35.16 14.25
N ASP A 761 -44.04 -36.36 14.56
CA ASP A 761 -43.79 -37.66 13.94
C ASP A 761 -42.41 -38.34 14.05
N GLY A 762 -42.41 -39.50 14.72
CA GLY A 762 -41.24 -40.28 15.14
C GLY A 762 -40.63 -41.17 14.06
N SER A 763 -40.67 -40.83 12.77
CA SER A 763 -40.10 -41.68 11.71
C SER A 763 -38.84 -41.11 11.02
N THR A 764 -38.48 -39.86 11.29
CA THR A 764 -37.32 -39.17 10.70
C THR A 764 -36.06 -39.22 11.56
N ALA A 765 -36.19 -39.29 12.89
CA ALA A 765 -35.05 -39.35 13.82
C ALA A 765 -34.31 -40.69 13.78
N GLU A 766 -35.03 -41.81 13.59
CA GLU A 766 -34.43 -43.15 13.46
C GLU A 766 -33.66 -43.30 12.14
N LYS A 767 -34.18 -42.74 11.04
CA LYS A 767 -33.48 -42.72 9.75
C LYS A 767 -32.23 -41.83 9.77
N ALA A 768 -32.26 -40.71 10.49
CA ALA A 768 -31.10 -39.81 10.63
C ALA A 768 -29.97 -40.42 11.49
N ALA A 769 -30.33 -41.19 12.53
CA ALA A 769 -29.36 -41.90 13.37
C ALA A 769 -28.69 -43.07 12.62
N ASP A 770 -29.41 -43.78 11.76
CA ASP A 770 -28.85 -44.84 10.92
C ASP A 770 -27.97 -44.28 9.78
N LEU A 771 -28.31 -43.12 9.21
CA LEU A 771 -27.46 -42.41 8.26
C LEU A 771 -26.17 -41.88 8.92
N ALA A 772 -26.23 -41.38 10.14
CA ALA A 772 -25.04 -40.95 10.89
C ALA A 772 -24.11 -42.13 11.24
N LYS A 773 -24.67 -43.30 11.59
CA LYS A 773 -23.91 -44.55 11.77
C LYS A 773 -23.32 -45.08 10.46
N ALA A 774 -24.01 -44.91 9.33
CA ALA A 774 -23.48 -45.25 8.01
C ALA A 774 -22.32 -44.32 7.59
N TRP A 775 -22.39 -43.05 7.98
CA TRP A 775 -21.34 -42.05 7.73
C TRP A 775 -20.08 -42.29 8.58
N GLN A 776 -20.24 -42.66 9.85
CA GLN A 776 -19.12 -43.03 10.72
C GLN A 776 -18.43 -44.35 10.32
N ARG A 777 -19.15 -45.29 9.67
CA ARG A 777 -18.57 -46.55 9.17
C ARG A 777 -17.76 -46.40 7.88
N LYS A 778 -17.88 -45.29 7.14
CA LYS A 778 -17.10 -45.02 5.91
C LYS A 778 -16.10 -43.87 6.13
N GLY A 779 -15.27 -43.99 7.16
CA GLY A 779 -14.10 -43.14 7.33
C GLY A 779 -12.98 -43.48 6.33
N SER A 780 -12.79 -42.67 5.29
CA SER A 780 -11.50 -42.11 4.86
C SER A 780 -11.62 -41.46 3.47
N LEU A 781 -11.86 -40.15 3.41
CA LEU A 781 -11.77 -39.39 2.17
C LEU A 781 -10.32 -39.36 1.62
N GLN A 782 -9.34 -39.70 2.46
CA GLN A 782 -7.92 -39.65 2.14
C GLN A 782 -7.38 -40.90 1.42
N LYS A 783 -8.16 -41.99 1.33
CA LYS A 783 -7.83 -43.16 0.49
C LYS A 783 -8.53 -43.17 -0.87
N PHE A 784 -9.57 -42.37 -1.07
CA PHE A 784 -10.33 -42.33 -2.31
C PHE A 784 -9.68 -41.46 -3.41
N LEU A 785 -8.84 -40.50 -3.02
CA LEU A 785 -8.19 -39.56 -3.95
C LEU A 785 -6.97 -40.13 -4.71
N ASN A 786 -6.53 -41.36 -4.41
CA ASN A 786 -5.30 -41.94 -4.98
C ASN A 786 -5.51 -43.15 -5.91
N GLY A 787 -6.69 -43.34 -6.50
CA GLY A 787 -6.96 -44.49 -7.38
C GLY A 787 -7.69 -44.13 -8.67
N SER A 788 -7.03 -44.37 -9.81
CA SER A 788 -7.58 -44.24 -11.16
C SER A 788 -8.58 -45.38 -11.45
N LYS A 789 -9.89 -45.07 -11.36
CA LYS A 789 -11.06 -45.69 -12.04
C LYS A 789 -12.33 -45.42 -11.22
N CYS A 790 -13.14 -44.40 -11.53
CA CYS A 790 -14.54 -44.35 -11.07
C CYS A 790 -15.39 -43.25 -11.73
N ASP A 791 -15.96 -43.49 -12.92
CA ASP A 791 -17.00 -42.60 -13.49
C ASP A 791 -18.44 -43.11 -13.24
N ASP A 792 -18.62 -44.40 -12.96
CA ASP A 792 -19.96 -45.01 -12.89
C ASP A 792 -20.62 -44.98 -11.50
N GLU A 793 -19.86 -45.01 -10.39
CA GLU A 793 -20.48 -44.86 -9.04
C GLU A 793 -20.91 -43.42 -8.74
N PHE A 794 -20.21 -42.42 -9.28
CA PHE A 794 -20.58 -41.01 -9.09
C PHE A 794 -21.91 -40.68 -9.80
N ARG A 795 -22.15 -41.28 -10.96
CA ARG A 795 -23.40 -41.15 -11.71
C ARG A 795 -24.59 -41.76 -10.98
N LYS A 796 -24.38 -42.91 -10.33
CA LYS A 796 -25.41 -43.60 -9.54
C LYS A 796 -25.81 -42.80 -8.30
N LEU A 797 -24.84 -42.24 -7.58
CA LEU A 797 -25.09 -41.41 -6.39
C LEU A 797 -25.82 -40.10 -6.74
N HIS A 798 -25.53 -39.51 -7.91
CA HIS A 798 -26.21 -38.31 -8.39
C HIS A 798 -27.67 -38.55 -8.78
N LEU A 799 -27.99 -39.74 -9.33
CA LEU A 799 -29.36 -40.13 -9.68
C LEU A 799 -30.22 -40.42 -8.43
N GLU A 800 -29.66 -41.11 -7.42
CA GLU A 800 -30.35 -41.39 -6.15
C GLU A 800 -30.68 -40.11 -5.36
N LEU A 801 -29.79 -39.10 -5.40
CA LEU A 801 -30.03 -37.78 -4.78
C LEU A 801 -31.12 -36.97 -5.51
N LYS A 802 -31.29 -37.19 -6.81
CA LYS A 802 -32.28 -36.48 -7.63
C LYS A 802 -33.69 -37.04 -7.41
N GLU A 803 -33.82 -38.34 -7.19
CA GLU A 803 -35.10 -39.00 -6.86
C GLU A 803 -35.61 -38.58 -5.48
N LEU A 804 -34.74 -38.51 -4.47
CA LEU A 804 -35.10 -38.04 -3.12
C LEU A 804 -35.58 -36.58 -3.08
N TYR A 805 -35.04 -35.72 -3.95
CA TYR A 805 -35.46 -34.33 -4.06
C TYR A 805 -36.84 -34.20 -4.72
N GLN A 806 -37.14 -35.08 -5.67
CA GLN A 806 -38.41 -35.10 -6.38
C GLN A 806 -39.55 -35.67 -5.51
N GLU A 807 -39.26 -36.65 -4.64
CA GLU A 807 -40.23 -37.17 -3.65
C GLU A 807 -40.60 -36.11 -2.59
N ALA A 808 -39.63 -35.30 -2.14
CA ALA A 808 -39.87 -34.20 -1.21
C ALA A 808 -40.69 -33.06 -1.82
N ALA A 809 -40.54 -32.81 -3.13
CA ALA A 809 -41.33 -31.82 -3.85
C ALA A 809 -42.81 -32.24 -4.00
N ASN A 810 -43.07 -33.52 -4.26
CA ASN A 810 -44.42 -34.06 -4.43
C ASN A 810 -45.22 -34.11 -3.12
N ALA A 811 -44.56 -34.26 -1.96
CA ALA A 811 -45.21 -34.20 -0.65
C ALA A 811 -45.74 -32.79 -0.28
N ARG A 812 -45.20 -31.74 -0.92
CA ARG A 812 -45.59 -30.34 -0.67
C ARG A 812 -46.81 -29.89 -1.48
N THR A 813 -47.10 -30.56 -2.58
CA THR A 813 -48.25 -30.24 -3.47
C THR A 813 -49.57 -30.79 -2.94
N LEU A 814 -49.57 -31.75 -2.01
CA LEU A 814 -50.77 -32.34 -1.42
C LEU A 814 -51.38 -31.54 -0.24
N LEU A 815 -50.69 -30.48 0.23
CA LEU A 815 -51.04 -29.71 1.42
C LEU A 815 -51.75 -28.36 1.14
N LEU A 816 -51.97 -28.00 -0.13
CA LEU A 816 -52.51 -26.69 -0.52
C LEU A 816 -53.91 -26.70 -1.15
N ASP A 817 -54.64 -27.83 -1.10
CA ASP A 817 -55.92 -27.98 -1.81
C ASP A 817 -57.10 -28.28 -0.85
N THR A 818 -57.45 -27.33 0.05
CA THR A 818 -58.76 -27.29 0.73
C THR A 818 -59.15 -25.87 1.20
N ALA A 819 -59.89 -25.08 0.39
CA ALA A 819 -60.97 -24.15 0.79
C ALA A 819 -61.64 -23.46 -0.44
N PRO A 820 -62.94 -23.07 -0.39
CA PRO A 820 -63.89 -23.20 -1.53
C PRO A 820 -64.21 -21.90 -2.33
N PRO A 821 -64.95 -21.98 -3.47
CA PRO A 821 -65.15 -20.89 -4.44
C PRO A 821 -66.53 -20.18 -4.41
N GLY A 822 -66.58 -18.91 -4.83
CA GLY A 822 -67.79 -18.14 -5.20
C GLY A 822 -67.62 -16.62 -4.94
N ALA A 823 -68.01 -15.66 -5.78
CA ALA A 823 -68.86 -15.63 -6.96
C ALA A 823 -68.51 -14.40 -7.84
N TYR A 824 -68.67 -14.53 -9.16
CA TYR A 824 -68.67 -13.46 -10.16
C TYR A 824 -70.10 -12.92 -10.35
N ASP A 825 -70.29 -11.60 -10.59
CA ASP A 825 -71.18 -11.05 -11.66
C ASP A 825 -71.10 -9.49 -11.73
N THR A 826 -70.47 -8.87 -12.75
CA THR A 826 -70.93 -8.25 -14.03
C THR A 826 -71.75 -6.92 -14.04
N ARG A 827 -71.12 -5.90 -14.69
CA ARG A 827 -71.65 -4.80 -15.58
C ARG A 827 -72.49 -3.62 -14.98
N PRO A 828 -72.67 -2.47 -15.71
CA PRO A 828 -71.74 -1.63 -16.52
C PRO A 828 -71.83 -0.09 -16.23
N ALA A 829 -70.95 0.71 -16.86
CA ALA A 829 -70.64 2.17 -16.65
C ALA A 829 -71.75 3.21 -17.02
N PRO A 830 -71.55 4.54 -16.75
CA PRO A 830 -70.94 5.41 -17.78
C PRO A 830 -70.08 6.63 -17.35
N ALA A 831 -69.03 6.87 -18.17
CA ALA A 831 -68.50 8.11 -18.77
C ALA A 831 -68.15 9.39 -17.97
N ALA A 832 -66.87 9.81 -18.04
CA ALA A 832 -66.43 11.02 -18.77
C ALA A 832 -64.88 11.20 -18.83
N THR A 833 -64.32 11.11 -20.05
CA THR A 833 -63.22 11.90 -20.68
C THR A 833 -62.02 12.38 -19.82
N ARG A 834 -60.74 12.14 -20.16
CA ARG A 834 -60.08 12.50 -21.44
C ARG A 834 -58.64 11.89 -21.56
N THR A 835 -58.31 11.53 -22.81
CA THR A 835 -56.99 11.44 -23.50
C THR A 835 -55.96 10.34 -23.17
N ARG A 836 -55.70 9.54 -24.24
CA ARG A 836 -54.83 8.38 -24.41
C ARG A 836 -53.33 8.72 -24.48
N THR A 837 -52.51 7.85 -23.87
CA THR A 837 -51.13 7.50 -24.29
C THR A 837 -51.17 6.03 -24.81
N PRO A 838 -50.36 5.65 -25.82
CA PRO A 838 -50.49 4.36 -26.51
C PRO A 838 -49.89 3.17 -25.72
N PRO A 839 -50.26 1.91 -26.04
CA PRO A 839 -49.82 0.73 -25.31
C PRO A 839 -48.34 0.42 -25.55
N LEU A 840 -47.68 -0.05 -24.50
CA LEU A 840 -46.23 -0.16 -24.34
C LEU A 840 -45.60 -1.45 -24.91
N VAL A 841 -46.33 -2.25 -25.70
CA VAL A 841 -45.80 -3.50 -26.27
C VAL A 841 -46.48 -3.80 -27.61
N THR A 842 -45.71 -4.10 -28.65
CA THR A 842 -46.25 -4.52 -29.97
C THR A 842 -46.50 -6.04 -29.99
N PRO A 843 -47.43 -6.54 -30.84
CA PRO A 843 -47.69 -7.99 -30.98
C PRO A 843 -46.45 -8.82 -31.37
N GLU A 844 -45.45 -8.18 -31.99
CA GLU A 844 -44.16 -8.80 -32.33
C GLU A 844 -43.30 -9.11 -31.09
N GLU A 845 -43.39 -8.27 -30.03
CA GLU A 845 -42.70 -8.48 -28.76
C GLU A 845 -43.37 -9.58 -27.92
N GLU A 846 -44.68 -9.77 -28.06
CA GLU A 846 -45.41 -10.84 -27.38
C GLU A 846 -45.09 -12.22 -27.97
N GLN A 847 -44.77 -12.29 -29.27
CA GLN A 847 -44.34 -13.52 -29.93
C GLN A 847 -42.90 -13.90 -29.56
N ALA A 848 -41.98 -12.92 -29.44
CA ALA A 848 -40.60 -13.15 -29.01
C ALA A 848 -40.49 -13.73 -27.59
N ILE A 849 -41.45 -13.40 -26.71
CA ILE A 849 -41.54 -13.93 -25.34
C ILE A 849 -42.04 -15.39 -25.33
N LYS A 850 -42.89 -15.77 -26.30
CA LYS A 850 -43.38 -17.15 -26.43
C LYS A 850 -42.37 -18.08 -27.10
N ASP A 851 -41.48 -17.54 -27.93
CA ASP A 851 -40.51 -18.34 -28.71
C ASP A 851 -39.22 -18.73 -27.93
N THR A 852 -39.00 -18.22 -26.71
CA THR A 852 -37.77 -18.45 -25.91
C THR A 852 -37.90 -19.57 -24.87
N GLY A 853 -38.53 -20.69 -25.27
CA GLY A 853 -38.75 -21.85 -24.40
C GLY A 853 -37.51 -22.29 -23.61
N GLY A 854 -37.64 -22.35 -22.27
CA GLY A 854 -36.84 -23.17 -21.37
C GLY A 854 -35.42 -22.71 -21.03
N TYR A 855 -35.23 -22.30 -19.77
CA TYR A 855 -33.98 -22.30 -18.97
C TYR A 855 -32.63 -22.02 -19.68
N GLY A 856 -32.08 -20.83 -19.43
CA GLY A 856 -30.63 -20.61 -19.43
C GLY A 856 -30.16 -19.27 -19.98
N SER A 857 -30.01 -18.25 -19.12
CA SER A 857 -28.83 -17.36 -19.08
C SER A 857 -29.11 -16.11 -18.24
N VAL A 858 -28.07 -15.69 -17.50
CA VAL A 858 -28.01 -14.57 -16.54
C VAL A 858 -28.23 -13.19 -17.19
N ALA A 859 -28.42 -13.10 -18.51
CA ALA A 859 -28.54 -11.84 -19.23
C ALA A 859 -29.94 -11.19 -19.14
N ALA A 860 -31.00 -11.96 -18.93
CA ALA A 860 -32.37 -11.43 -18.86
C ALA A 860 -32.67 -10.67 -17.55
N SER A 861 -31.92 -10.90 -16.47
CA SER A 861 -32.18 -10.29 -15.16
C SER A 861 -31.79 -8.81 -15.10
N LYS A 862 -30.74 -8.40 -15.82
CA LYS A 862 -30.22 -7.03 -15.76
C LYS A 862 -31.13 -6.04 -16.47
N GLN A 863 -31.66 -6.40 -17.64
CA GLN A 863 -32.49 -5.50 -18.44
C GLN A 863 -33.89 -5.31 -17.82
N SER A 864 -34.47 -6.35 -17.23
CA SER A 864 -35.71 -6.25 -16.46
C SER A 864 -35.52 -5.49 -15.13
N TYR A 865 -34.34 -5.58 -14.53
CA TYR A 865 -33.98 -4.83 -13.32
C TYR A 865 -33.78 -3.34 -13.61
N ASP A 866 -33.06 -2.99 -14.68
CA ASP A 866 -32.82 -1.61 -15.09
C ASP A 866 -34.14 -0.91 -15.50
N ARG A 867 -35.07 -1.64 -16.12
CA ARG A 867 -36.42 -1.15 -16.41
C ARG A 867 -37.26 -0.93 -15.16
N LEU A 868 -37.16 -1.80 -14.14
CA LEU A 868 -37.85 -1.62 -12.85
C LEU A 868 -37.30 -0.42 -12.08
N VAL A 869 -35.97 -0.21 -12.09
CA VAL A 869 -35.32 0.96 -11.48
C VAL A 869 -35.74 2.24 -12.19
N GLN A 870 -35.80 2.25 -13.52
CA GLN A 870 -36.33 3.39 -14.27
C GLN A 870 -37.81 3.66 -13.97
N LEU A 871 -38.64 2.62 -13.86
CA LEU A 871 -40.06 2.77 -13.48
C LEU A 871 -40.19 3.38 -12.08
N PHE A 872 -39.37 2.94 -11.13
CA PHE A 872 -39.34 3.45 -9.75
C PHE A 872 -38.88 4.91 -9.66
N GLN A 873 -37.84 5.27 -10.41
CA GLN A 873 -37.35 6.66 -10.52
C GLN A 873 -38.37 7.60 -11.17
N THR A 874 -39.20 7.06 -12.07
CA THR A 874 -40.24 7.84 -12.76
C THR A 874 -41.45 8.08 -11.85
N ILE A 875 -41.83 7.10 -11.02
CA ILE A 875 -42.94 7.23 -10.07
C ILE A 875 -42.59 8.16 -8.90
N TYR A 876 -41.33 8.20 -8.47
CA TYR A 876 -40.88 8.95 -7.26
C TYR A 876 -39.86 10.07 -7.56
N ARG A 877 -40.21 11.01 -8.46
CA ARG A 877 -39.40 12.23 -8.66
C ARG A 877 -39.50 13.17 -7.45
N PRO A 878 -38.37 13.66 -6.90
CA PRO A 878 -38.39 14.64 -5.80
C PRO A 878 -38.93 15.98 -6.30
N ARG A 879 -39.98 16.49 -5.65
CA ARG A 879 -40.53 17.83 -5.92
C ARG A 879 -39.74 18.89 -5.15
N GLY A 880 -38.81 19.55 -5.84
CA GLY A 880 -38.30 20.88 -5.52
C GLY A 880 -37.34 21.03 -4.32
N PRO A 881 -36.66 22.19 -4.19
CA PRO A 881 -35.44 22.32 -3.40
C PRO A 881 -35.62 22.36 -1.88
N ASN A 882 -36.86 22.29 -1.36
CA ASN A 882 -37.15 22.47 0.08
C ASN A 882 -37.98 21.34 0.70
N ALA A 883 -38.11 20.17 0.04
CA ALA A 883 -38.77 19.02 0.65
C ALA A 883 -37.80 18.29 1.61
N ARG A 884 -38.11 18.28 2.91
CA ARG A 884 -37.44 17.37 3.87
C ARG A 884 -37.62 15.93 3.34
N GLN A 885 -36.51 15.25 3.06
CA GLN A 885 -36.48 13.90 2.51
C GLN A 885 -37.44 12.98 3.28
N LYS A 886 -38.39 12.37 2.56
CA LYS A 886 -39.29 11.39 3.19
C LYS A 886 -38.48 10.14 3.55
N PRO A 887 -38.78 9.46 4.67
CA PRO A 887 -38.03 8.28 5.12
C PRO A 887 -37.90 7.17 4.05
N GLU A 888 -38.87 7.10 3.13
CA GLU A 888 -38.93 6.14 2.03
C GLU A 888 -37.83 6.34 0.98
N GLU A 889 -37.51 7.59 0.62
CA GLU A 889 -36.46 7.92 -0.35
C GLU A 889 -35.06 7.56 0.20
N TYR A 890 -34.90 7.64 1.52
CA TYR A 890 -33.66 7.32 2.22
C TYR A 890 -33.39 5.81 2.30
N VAL A 891 -34.44 4.98 2.40
CA VAL A 891 -34.32 3.51 2.35
C VAL A 891 -33.91 3.05 0.96
N ILE A 892 -34.45 3.68 -0.09
CA ILE A 892 -34.07 3.40 -1.48
C ILE A 892 -32.61 3.77 -1.74
N ASP A 893 -32.14 4.90 -1.23
CA ASP A 893 -30.75 5.34 -1.35
C ASP A 893 -29.76 4.42 -0.59
N LEU A 894 -30.20 3.87 0.56
CA LEU A 894 -29.45 2.86 1.32
C LEU A 894 -29.36 1.51 0.59
N LEU A 895 -30.45 1.06 -0.04
CA LEU A 895 -30.46 -0.16 -0.86
C LEU A 895 -29.64 0.01 -2.15
N TYR A 896 -29.65 1.21 -2.73
CA TYR A 896 -28.81 1.56 -3.88
C TYR A 896 -27.32 1.57 -3.52
N THR A 897 -26.98 2.15 -2.36
CA THR A 897 -25.61 2.16 -1.83
C THR A 897 -25.13 0.76 -1.41
N TYR A 898 -26.05 -0.08 -0.91
CA TYR A 898 -25.82 -1.48 -0.55
C TYR A 898 -25.38 -2.35 -1.75
N ASN A 899 -25.95 -2.11 -2.94
CA ASN A 899 -25.63 -2.89 -4.14
C ASN A 899 -24.25 -2.53 -4.76
N LYS A 900 -23.64 -1.40 -4.37
CA LYS A 900 -22.37 -0.93 -4.93
C LYS A 900 -21.12 -1.59 -4.31
N GLN A 901 -21.27 -2.41 -3.26
CA GLN A 901 -20.15 -3.05 -2.55
C GLN A 901 -19.88 -4.46 -3.11
N GLN A 902 -18.97 -4.58 -4.09
CA GLN A 902 -18.77 -5.82 -4.85
C GLN A 902 -18.00 -6.96 -4.16
N ASN A 903 -17.42 -6.79 -2.96
CA ASN A 903 -16.52 -7.81 -2.37
C ASN A 903 -16.85 -8.24 -0.92
N LYS A 904 -18.12 -8.41 -0.57
CA LYS A 904 -18.52 -8.95 0.75
C LYS A 904 -19.52 -10.10 0.61
N SER A 905 -19.47 -11.05 1.53
CA SER A 905 -20.45 -12.15 1.58
C SER A 905 -21.85 -11.58 1.83
N ILE A 906 -22.90 -12.28 1.38
CA ILE A 906 -24.29 -11.83 1.55
C ILE A 906 -24.62 -11.62 3.04
N ASN A 907 -24.08 -12.45 3.93
CA ASN A 907 -24.31 -12.34 5.37
C ASN A 907 -23.67 -11.07 5.97
N ASP A 908 -22.43 -10.74 5.59
CA ASP A 908 -21.76 -9.49 6.04
C ASP A 908 -22.48 -8.24 5.53
N LYS A 909 -23.05 -8.33 4.32
CA LYS A 909 -23.82 -7.25 3.73
C LYS A 909 -25.12 -7.03 4.52
N LEU A 910 -25.85 -8.10 4.81
CA LEU A 910 -27.11 -8.06 5.57
C LEU A 910 -26.92 -7.56 7.00
N GLU A 911 -25.86 -8.01 7.68
CA GLU A 911 -25.54 -7.56 9.04
C GLU A 911 -25.17 -6.07 9.07
N HIS A 912 -24.40 -5.60 8.09
CA HIS A 912 -24.03 -4.19 7.97
C HIS A 912 -25.23 -3.28 7.62
N LEU A 913 -26.17 -3.77 6.81
CA LEU A 913 -27.41 -3.05 6.52
C LEU A 913 -28.30 -2.94 7.78
N ALA A 914 -28.46 -4.05 8.52
CA ALA A 914 -29.21 -4.07 9.78
C ALA A 914 -28.60 -3.10 10.81
N GLN A 915 -27.27 -3.10 10.99
CA GLN A 915 -26.58 -2.19 11.90
C GLN A 915 -26.76 -0.71 11.52
N ARG A 916 -26.75 -0.38 10.22
CA ARG A 916 -26.96 1.00 9.74
C ARG A 916 -28.40 1.48 9.89
N ILE A 917 -29.36 0.60 9.63
CA ILE A 917 -30.78 0.89 9.86
C ILE A 917 -30.99 1.14 11.36
N CYS A 918 -30.55 0.22 12.23
CA CYS A 918 -30.67 0.35 13.69
C CYS A 918 -29.96 1.58 14.27
N GLY A 919 -28.77 1.94 13.74
CA GLY A 919 -27.97 3.06 14.23
C GLY A 919 -28.62 4.43 14.05
N ARG A 920 -29.39 4.64 12.96
CA ARG A 920 -30.06 5.94 12.69
C ARG A 920 -31.55 5.94 13.02
N TRP A 921 -32.14 4.78 13.29
CA TRP A 921 -33.55 4.63 13.69
C TRP A 921 -33.89 5.36 15.00
N ARG A 922 -32.90 5.60 15.87
CA ARG A 922 -33.06 6.39 17.11
C ARG A 922 -33.51 7.85 16.88
N GLN A 923 -33.43 8.36 15.66
CA GLN A 923 -33.68 9.78 15.34
C GLN A 923 -35.02 10.07 14.64
N LEU A 924 -35.85 9.06 14.33
CA LEU A 924 -37.10 9.25 13.58
C LEU A 924 -38.33 9.34 14.50
N LYS A 925 -39.24 10.27 14.19
CA LYS A 925 -40.44 10.60 14.98
C LYS A 925 -41.68 9.75 14.67
N ASP A 926 -41.81 9.22 13.46
CA ASP A 926 -42.92 8.32 13.08
C ASP A 926 -42.37 6.93 12.78
N ARG A 927 -42.43 6.06 13.78
CA ARG A 927 -41.71 4.78 13.82
C ARG A 927 -42.52 3.62 13.25
N GLU A 928 -43.84 3.71 13.28
CA GLU A 928 -44.76 2.62 12.94
C GLU A 928 -44.98 2.50 11.42
N THR A 929 -45.16 3.63 10.73
CA THR A 929 -45.34 3.69 9.26
C THR A 929 -44.09 3.19 8.52
N VAL A 930 -42.90 3.54 9.02
CA VAL A 930 -41.61 3.10 8.44
C VAL A 930 -41.39 1.61 8.67
N LEU A 931 -41.80 1.07 9.82
CA LEU A 931 -41.73 -0.35 10.14
C LEU A 931 -42.58 -1.20 9.19
N LYS A 932 -43.85 -0.79 8.97
CA LYS A 932 -44.75 -1.49 8.03
C LYS A 932 -44.17 -1.50 6.61
N ARG A 933 -43.65 -0.38 6.10
CA ARG A 933 -43.12 -0.27 4.74
C ARG A 933 -41.77 -0.97 4.52
N VAL A 934 -40.87 -0.97 5.52
CA VAL A 934 -39.62 -1.73 5.47
C VAL A 934 -39.88 -3.23 5.55
N ALA A 935 -40.84 -3.66 6.36
CA ALA A 935 -41.28 -5.06 6.42
C ALA A 935 -41.86 -5.53 5.08
N THR A 936 -42.71 -4.71 4.42
CA THR A 936 -43.22 -5.00 3.08
C THR A 936 -42.10 -5.10 2.04
N LEU A 937 -41.11 -4.19 2.06
CA LEU A 937 -39.97 -4.22 1.14
C LEU A 937 -39.07 -5.46 1.34
N LEU A 938 -38.82 -5.85 2.58
CA LEU A 938 -38.04 -7.05 2.91
C LEU A 938 -38.80 -8.34 2.58
N ALA A 939 -40.13 -8.36 2.77
CA ALA A 939 -41.00 -9.47 2.36
C ALA A 939 -41.06 -9.62 0.84
N MET A 940 -41.20 -8.52 0.08
CA MET A 940 -41.15 -8.54 -1.39
C MET A 940 -39.78 -8.99 -1.92
N TRP A 941 -38.69 -8.69 -1.20
CA TRP A 941 -37.35 -9.13 -1.55
C TRP A 941 -37.12 -10.62 -1.23
N ALA A 942 -37.69 -11.11 -0.13
CA ALA A 942 -37.65 -12.52 0.25
C ALA A 942 -38.44 -13.42 -0.71
N VAL A 943 -39.53 -12.93 -1.33
CA VAL A 943 -40.31 -13.66 -2.35
C VAL A 943 -39.54 -13.89 -3.66
N ARG A 944 -38.42 -13.16 -3.89
CA ARG A 944 -37.66 -13.21 -5.16
C ARG A 944 -36.34 -13.99 -5.07
N ILE A 945 -35.94 -14.43 -3.87
CA ILE A 945 -34.79 -15.33 -3.66
C ILE A 945 -35.35 -16.75 -3.54
N ASP A 946 -35.69 -17.33 -4.69
CA ASP A 946 -36.00 -18.75 -4.75
C ASP A 946 -34.72 -19.52 -5.07
N GLY A 947 -34.33 -20.36 -4.13
CA GLY A 947 -33.11 -21.18 -4.19
C GLY A 947 -31.98 -20.62 -3.35
N LEU A 948 -32.03 -20.85 -2.03
CA LEU A 948 -30.88 -21.15 -1.16
C LEU A 948 -31.39 -21.41 0.28
N ASN A 949 -30.83 -22.41 0.95
CA ASN A 949 -31.12 -22.87 2.32
C ASN A 949 -30.82 -21.84 3.45
N GLN A 950 -30.99 -20.54 3.21
CA GLN A 950 -30.65 -19.47 4.16
C GLN A 950 -31.82 -18.58 4.58
N ILE A 951 -33.06 -18.92 4.20
CA ILE A 951 -34.26 -18.21 4.66
C ILE A 951 -34.38 -18.25 6.19
N ASP A 952 -34.01 -19.35 6.84
CA ASP A 952 -34.13 -19.47 8.30
C ASP A 952 -33.03 -18.69 9.04
N ALA A 953 -31.82 -18.60 8.48
CA ALA A 953 -30.76 -17.73 9.00
C ALA A 953 -31.12 -16.25 8.86
N PHE A 954 -31.76 -15.87 7.75
CA PHE A 954 -32.28 -14.52 7.56
C PHE A 954 -33.42 -14.19 8.52
N ARG A 955 -34.39 -15.11 8.70
CA ARG A 955 -35.47 -14.97 9.68
C ARG A 955 -34.94 -14.86 11.12
N ALA A 956 -33.92 -15.63 11.47
CA ALA A 956 -33.26 -15.56 12.77
C ALA A 956 -32.51 -14.23 12.98
N ALA A 957 -31.79 -13.75 11.96
CA ALA A 957 -31.11 -12.46 12.00
C ALA A 957 -32.10 -11.28 12.12
N VAL A 958 -33.23 -11.35 11.41
CA VAL A 958 -34.30 -10.34 11.50
C VAL A 958 -35.00 -10.37 12.86
N ARG A 959 -35.28 -11.56 13.42
CA ARG A 959 -35.81 -11.68 14.80
C ARG A 959 -34.83 -11.13 15.83
N GLY A 960 -33.54 -11.47 15.74
CA GLY A 960 -32.50 -10.97 16.65
C GLY A 960 -32.34 -9.45 16.57
N ALA A 961 -32.48 -8.87 15.38
CA ALA A 961 -32.44 -7.42 15.19
C ALA A 961 -33.70 -6.71 15.71
N LEU A 962 -34.86 -7.38 15.74
CA LEU A 962 -36.15 -6.83 16.19
C LEU A 962 -36.45 -7.12 17.67
N ALA A 963 -35.75 -8.04 18.34
CA ALA A 963 -35.97 -8.40 19.75
C ALA A 963 -35.87 -7.20 20.73
N PRO A 964 -34.90 -6.27 20.62
CA PRO A 964 -34.85 -5.08 21.48
C PRO A 964 -36.02 -4.11 21.26
N LEU A 965 -36.76 -4.29 20.17
CA LEU A 965 -37.81 -3.41 19.66
C LEU A 965 -39.18 -3.87 20.18
N GLN A 966 -39.39 -5.19 20.33
CA GLN A 966 -40.53 -5.79 21.04
C GLN A 966 -40.50 -5.47 22.54
N GLU A 967 -39.31 -5.44 23.14
CA GLU A 967 -39.11 -5.10 24.55
C GLU A 967 -39.39 -3.61 24.84
N ALA A 968 -39.20 -2.74 23.85
CA ALA A 968 -39.34 -1.28 23.99
C ALA A 968 -40.76 -0.73 23.79
N THR A 969 -41.65 -1.44 23.07
CA THR A 969 -43.00 -0.91 22.73
C THR A 969 -44.13 -1.54 23.55
N GLY A 970 -43.90 -2.66 24.25
CA GLY A 970 -44.82 -3.27 25.22
C GLY A 970 -46.19 -3.73 24.69
N LYS A 971 -46.54 -3.41 23.44
CA LYS A 971 -47.79 -3.73 22.76
C LYS A 971 -47.58 -3.68 21.24
N LEU A 972 -47.15 -4.78 20.63
CA LEU A 972 -47.42 -5.08 19.22
C LEU A 972 -47.09 -6.57 18.94
N MET A 973 -48.11 -7.42 18.85
CA MET A 973 -47.98 -8.71 18.16
C MET A 973 -48.10 -8.40 16.67
N LEU A 974 -46.98 -8.33 15.95
CA LEU A 974 -47.00 -8.29 14.49
C LEU A 974 -47.36 -9.68 13.96
N PRO A 975 -48.34 -9.84 13.07
CA PRO A 975 -48.58 -11.12 12.43
C PRO A 975 -47.47 -11.38 11.42
N LEU A 976 -46.70 -12.46 11.62
CA LEU A 976 -45.58 -12.85 10.76
C LEU A 976 -45.96 -13.99 9.80
N THR A 977 -47.21 -14.00 9.33
CA THR A 977 -47.59 -14.84 8.19
C THR A 977 -47.84 -13.98 6.95
N PRO A 978 -47.45 -14.43 5.75
CA PRO A 978 -47.75 -13.74 4.49
C PRO A 978 -49.25 -13.50 4.26
N GLU A 979 -50.11 -14.32 4.87
CA GLU A 979 -51.57 -14.28 4.70
C GLU A 979 -52.22 -13.11 5.45
N ASP A 980 -51.77 -12.80 6.67
CA ASP A 980 -52.27 -11.66 7.44
C ASP A 980 -51.90 -10.31 6.80
N THR A 981 -50.73 -10.24 6.16
CA THR A 981 -50.26 -9.02 5.45
C THR A 981 -51.07 -8.76 4.17
N ALA A 982 -51.61 -9.82 3.55
CA ALA A 982 -52.43 -9.70 2.35
C ALA A 982 -53.88 -9.25 2.64
N GLN A 983 -54.38 -9.48 3.86
CA GLN A 983 -55.72 -9.03 4.29
C GLN A 983 -55.75 -7.55 4.67
N GLU A 984 -54.72 -7.00 5.32
CA GLU A 984 -54.68 -5.56 5.67
C GLU A 984 -54.50 -4.64 4.45
N LEU A 985 -53.91 -5.12 3.35
CA LEU A 985 -53.67 -4.32 2.14
C LEU A 985 -54.88 -4.20 1.19
N LYS A 986 -56.04 -4.81 1.52
CA LYS A 986 -57.26 -4.75 0.70
C LYS A 986 -58.28 -3.71 1.14
N GLY A 987 -57.99 -2.89 2.15
CA GLY A 987 -58.88 -1.84 2.61
C GLY A 987 -58.15 -0.54 2.89
N GLU A 988 -57.90 0.25 1.87
CA GLU A 988 -57.91 1.73 1.85
C GLU A 988 -57.40 2.20 0.47
N ASP A 989 -58.18 3.06 -0.19
CA ASP A 989 -57.95 3.67 -1.52
C ASP A 989 -56.61 4.42 -1.65
#